data_AF-A0A2E9B9E6-F1
#
_entry.id   AF-A0A2E9B9E6-F1
#
_cell.length_a   1.000
_cell.length_b   1.000
_cell.length_c   1.000
_cell.angle_alpha   90.00
_cell.angle_beta   90.00
_cell.angle_gamma   90.00
#
_symmetry.space_group_name_H-M   'P 1'
#
loop_
_entity.id
_entity.type
_entity.pdbx_description
1 polymer ?
#
loop_
_entity_poly.entity_id
_entity_poly.type
_entity_poly.pdbx_seq_one_letter_code
_entity_poly.pdbx_strand_id
1 'polypeptide(L)'
;MILNNGLPKFFVRRAGVFILLYACDEKRLSSEMDAYQEMLDNHCEIEYQIAEKARKMGKDIVEHVEIPRASDLADRTEKLLEEYLEGLQIADELREFLATKDRETASIEMSKQVAKRMHARTGDLVKAIEVGLRVGLAVLTEAVLVAPLEGISNVRLLNNENGAQFVSVDFCGPIRAAGGTAQALAVLITDVVRRELGVGRYIARHEEIERVKEEFGLYRGNLQYKPTPEEIEKIVSACPVMVNGESTESEECAGYGNIENVDGTRVRGGVLLVIGEGLCLKAPKIQNHTERLQVEGWDFISDFANKDKSSKDETKFTRNKLIIDPNDRFMKDIIAGRPVFGEPLAAGGFRLRYGRTRATGLAAGSLSPVTMHALGNFISVGTQLKIERPGKACAITPSDCLQGPTLLLENGDFGRVDVLDKWPELESQVNVIWDNGEIMLGYGEFLENNKNLIPSGYNRDWWASEIIEMLTDESAISKFISALDIDKEEILEGYPGSVSDENIDNIQLKRKWIQFLKTIPFDWDSCMKLCREFGTAVPPPWNLNWLDLPIEWLGSLHDVLLQSSVIDVSESNQIDWNFDAKSNQWLKISGAVKGWGPVLSGKDPPVNPPGPIIDVSKPLKNQYCCGDIMQWHGLIKSSVMLLGIPHHHDGDDIILTSSWEGMLDGLGLELKNNQVVTRIDINPHLEDSVKRITNALNLLQAEEDRSKELEIERSKVRIAAETAARQRGEGIAATDKAGEAAASLVIDKGPEDPNKINAAMNLLDEHTIDGSLQIVRKCSELRWEHNAPVRIGARMARPEKAAHRLMKTSVNALFPISTQGGPQKLLTIASGSGNLRVTVGVRECTKCGKPSPFTRCHHRFDAEDPSSNCNGRTTPIKSNNSKARRLGELQTIPLRK
;
A
#
# COMPACT_ATOMS: atom_id res chain seq x y z
N MET A 1 7.38 -0.82 -17.58
CA MET A 1 7.68 0.61 -17.86
C MET A 1 8.64 0.65 -19.03
N ILE A 2 8.17 1.11 -20.19
CA ILE A 2 8.92 1.17 -21.45
C ILE A 2 9.65 2.51 -21.48
N LEU A 3 10.99 2.48 -21.50
CA LEU A 3 11.88 3.64 -21.64
C LEU A 3 12.12 4.03 -23.11
N ASN A 4 11.21 3.67 -24.02
CA ASN A 4 11.25 4.07 -25.43
C ASN A 4 9.91 4.70 -25.82
N ASN A 5 9.80 6.01 -25.59
CA ASN A 5 8.99 6.97 -26.37
C ASN A 5 9.03 8.34 -25.68
N GLY A 6 10.18 9.02 -25.74
CA GLY A 6 10.40 10.34 -25.13
C GLY A 6 10.28 10.33 -23.60
N LEU A 7 11.16 11.06 -22.92
CA LEU A 7 10.84 11.43 -21.55
C LEU A 7 9.46 12.12 -21.58
N PRO A 8 8.49 11.75 -20.73
CA PRO A 8 7.21 12.43 -20.71
C PRO A 8 7.50 13.91 -20.45
N LYS A 9 7.30 14.74 -21.48
CA LYS A 9 7.26 16.19 -21.31
C LYS A 9 6.04 16.43 -20.44
N PHE A 10 6.27 16.55 -19.15
CA PHE A 10 5.24 16.81 -18.18
C PHE A 10 4.72 18.21 -18.46
N PHE A 11 3.64 18.34 -19.22
CA PHE A 11 3.01 19.62 -19.46
C PHE A 11 1.83 19.80 -18.52
N VAL A 12 1.74 20.96 -17.85
CA VAL A 12 0.50 21.37 -17.18
C VAL A 12 -0.19 22.41 -18.05
N ARG A 13 -1.50 22.23 -18.22
CA ARG A 13 -2.34 23.19 -18.91
C ARG A 13 -2.83 24.23 -17.90
N ARG A 14 -2.21 25.40 -17.85
CA ARG A 14 -2.68 26.56 -17.06
C ARG A 14 -3.15 27.63 -18.05
N ALA A 15 -4.41 28.06 -17.95
CA ALA A 15 -5.01 29.10 -18.81
C ALA A 15 -4.83 28.87 -20.34
N GLY A 16 -4.84 27.62 -20.80
CA GLY A 16 -4.73 27.28 -22.23
C GLY A 16 -3.32 27.17 -22.78
N VAL A 17 -2.28 27.44 -21.99
CA VAL A 17 -0.86 27.29 -22.35
C VAL A 17 -0.31 25.99 -21.74
N PHE A 18 0.48 25.24 -22.51
CA PHE A 18 1.22 24.08 -22.03
C PHE A 18 2.55 24.54 -21.43
N ILE A 19 2.71 24.42 -20.11
CA ILE A 19 3.95 24.77 -19.40
C ILE A 19 4.76 23.50 -19.18
N LEU A 20 6.03 23.49 -19.60
CA LEU A 20 6.98 22.40 -19.37
C LEU A 20 7.30 22.33 -17.86
N LEU A 21 6.89 21.29 -17.16
CA LEU A 21 7.12 21.12 -15.70
C LEU A 21 8.60 20.88 -15.37
N TYR A 22 9.40 20.37 -16.32
CA TYR A 22 10.81 20.08 -16.13
C TYR A 22 11.57 20.36 -17.41
N ALA A 23 12.32 21.46 -17.43
CA ALA A 23 13.40 21.65 -18.39
C ALA A 23 14.54 20.68 -18.00
N CYS A 24 14.96 19.86 -18.96
CA CYS A 24 15.95 18.81 -18.75
C CYS A 24 16.91 18.82 -19.93
N ASP A 25 18.21 18.63 -19.68
CA ASP A 25 19.20 18.48 -20.75
C ASP A 25 19.07 17.09 -21.37
N GLU A 26 18.04 16.92 -22.18
CA GLU A 26 17.65 15.66 -22.82
C GLU A 26 18.79 15.10 -23.67
N LYS A 27 19.54 15.97 -24.34
CA LYS A 27 20.66 15.56 -25.19
C LYS A 27 21.79 14.95 -24.36
N ARG A 28 22.24 15.64 -23.30
CA ARG A 28 23.28 15.11 -22.41
C ARG A 28 22.81 13.82 -21.75
N LEU A 29 21.62 13.82 -21.15
CA LEU A 29 21.11 12.64 -20.42
C LEU A 29 20.88 11.43 -21.33
N SER A 30 20.38 11.63 -22.55
CA SER A 30 20.25 10.53 -23.51
C SER A 30 21.63 9.99 -23.89
N SER A 31 22.62 10.86 -24.14
CA SER A 31 23.99 10.41 -24.43
C SER A 31 24.65 9.67 -23.26
N GLU A 32 24.41 10.11 -22.02
CA GLU A 32 24.90 9.44 -20.81
C GLU A 32 24.22 8.07 -20.62
N MET A 33 22.92 7.99 -20.91
CA MET A 33 22.14 6.74 -20.84
C MET A 33 22.58 5.74 -21.91
N ASP A 34 22.81 6.19 -23.15
CA ASP A 34 23.32 5.37 -24.25
C ASP A 34 24.72 4.85 -23.94
N ALA A 35 25.63 5.72 -23.46
CA ALA A 35 26.98 5.32 -23.06
C ALA A 35 26.96 4.32 -21.89
N TYR A 36 26.05 4.50 -20.93
CA TYR A 36 25.87 3.57 -19.82
C TYR A 36 25.35 2.21 -20.30
N GLN A 37 24.37 2.19 -21.21
CA GLN A 37 23.84 0.96 -21.80
C GLN A 37 24.91 0.22 -22.61
N GLU A 38 25.69 0.93 -23.42
CA GLU A 38 26.81 0.36 -24.18
C GLU A 38 27.87 -0.26 -23.25
N MET A 39 28.21 0.42 -22.15
CA MET A 39 29.11 -0.12 -21.12
C MET A 39 28.58 -1.45 -20.55
N LEU A 40 27.29 -1.50 -20.18
CA LEU A 40 26.67 -2.73 -19.66
C LEU A 40 26.65 -3.85 -20.70
N ASP A 41 26.32 -3.54 -21.95
CA ASP A 41 26.25 -4.53 -23.03
C ASP A 41 27.62 -5.11 -23.37
N ASN A 42 28.67 -4.28 -23.37
CA ASN A 42 30.05 -4.71 -23.58
C ASN A 42 30.53 -5.61 -22.43
N HIS A 43 30.28 -5.24 -21.17
CA HIS A 43 30.62 -6.08 -20.02
C HIS A 43 29.85 -7.41 -20.04
N CYS A 44 28.55 -7.37 -20.36
CA CYS A 44 27.73 -8.57 -20.51
C CYS A 44 28.29 -9.50 -21.60
N GLU A 45 28.69 -8.95 -22.74
CA GLU A 45 29.28 -9.72 -23.84
C GLU A 45 30.59 -10.40 -23.44
N ILE A 46 31.46 -9.73 -22.68
CA ILE A 46 32.69 -10.33 -22.15
C ILE A 46 32.36 -11.55 -21.28
N GLU A 47 31.41 -11.43 -20.36
CA GLU A 47 30.98 -12.53 -19.49
C GLU A 47 30.36 -13.69 -20.29
N TYR A 48 29.53 -13.39 -21.31
CA TYR A 48 28.98 -14.41 -22.21
C TYR A 48 30.07 -15.15 -22.97
N GLN A 49 31.10 -14.46 -23.48
CA GLN A 49 32.21 -15.10 -24.17
C GLN A 49 33.01 -16.04 -23.26
N ILE A 50 33.18 -15.66 -21.98
CA ILE A 50 33.82 -16.53 -20.98
C ILE A 50 32.94 -17.76 -20.72
N ALA A 51 31.65 -17.56 -20.48
CA ALA A 51 30.70 -18.63 -20.22
C ALA A 51 30.58 -19.58 -21.41
N GLU A 52 30.53 -19.07 -22.64
CA GLU A 52 30.51 -19.88 -23.87
C GLU A 52 31.78 -20.71 -24.05
N LYS A 53 32.95 -20.12 -23.82
CA LYS A 53 34.22 -20.87 -23.84
C LYS A 53 34.20 -22.00 -22.80
N ALA A 54 33.65 -21.76 -21.61
CA ALA A 54 33.53 -22.77 -20.56
C ALA A 54 32.53 -23.88 -20.95
N ARG A 55 31.34 -23.52 -21.44
CA ARG A 55 30.29 -24.47 -21.85
C ARG A 55 30.74 -25.35 -23.02
N LYS A 56 31.47 -24.80 -23.99
CA LYS A 56 32.09 -25.54 -25.11
C LYS A 56 33.11 -26.59 -24.69
N MET A 57 33.62 -26.56 -23.44
CA MET A 57 34.44 -27.65 -22.90
C MET A 57 33.65 -28.95 -22.68
N GLY A 58 32.32 -28.92 -22.81
CA GLY A 58 31.46 -30.11 -22.71
C GLY A 58 31.41 -30.73 -21.32
N LYS A 59 31.64 -29.92 -20.27
CA LYS A 59 31.59 -30.37 -18.86
C LYS A 59 30.16 -30.31 -18.28
N ASP A 60 29.31 -29.43 -18.80
CA ASP A 60 27.92 -29.24 -18.34
C ASP A 60 26.89 -29.99 -19.21
N ILE A 61 25.60 -29.90 -18.88
CA ILE A 61 24.54 -30.67 -19.58
C ILE A 61 24.42 -30.27 -21.05
N VAL A 62 24.52 -28.98 -21.35
CA VAL A 62 24.54 -28.41 -22.70
C VAL A 62 25.86 -27.67 -22.96
N GLU A 63 26.17 -27.46 -24.24
CA GLU A 63 27.45 -26.91 -24.72
C GLU A 63 27.40 -25.42 -25.08
N HIS A 64 26.28 -24.77 -24.78
CA HIS A 64 26.04 -23.34 -24.94
C HIS A 64 25.48 -22.76 -23.63
N VAL A 65 25.40 -21.43 -23.53
CA VAL A 65 24.81 -20.75 -22.39
C VAL A 65 23.28 -20.88 -22.43
N GLU A 66 22.71 -21.45 -21.36
CA GLU A 66 21.26 -21.75 -21.25
C GLU A 66 20.39 -20.52 -20.95
N ILE A 67 20.99 -19.40 -20.56
CA ILE A 67 20.27 -18.15 -20.27
C ILE A 67 20.40 -17.28 -21.51
N PRO A 68 19.33 -17.07 -22.29
CA PRO A 68 19.43 -16.25 -23.50
C PRO A 68 19.39 -14.74 -23.17
N ARG A 69 20.11 -13.91 -23.93
CA ARG A 69 19.98 -12.44 -23.87
C ARG A 69 18.65 -12.01 -24.46
N ALA A 70 18.02 -10.98 -23.92
CA ALA A 70 16.85 -10.34 -24.53
C ALA A 70 16.96 -8.83 -24.35
N SER A 71 16.70 -8.06 -25.41
CA SER A 71 16.84 -6.61 -25.37
C SER A 71 15.63 -5.92 -24.72
N ASP A 72 14.44 -6.47 -24.94
CA ASP A 72 13.19 -5.86 -24.52
C ASP A 72 12.12 -6.91 -24.14
N LEU A 73 10.91 -6.43 -23.85
CA LEU A 73 9.77 -7.29 -23.52
C LEU A 73 9.43 -8.25 -24.67
N ALA A 74 9.57 -7.80 -25.92
CA ALA A 74 9.17 -8.57 -27.07
C ALA A 74 10.12 -9.75 -27.30
N ASP A 75 11.43 -9.49 -27.25
CA ASP A 75 12.47 -10.53 -27.25
C ASP A 75 12.31 -11.50 -26.09
N ARG A 76 12.04 -10.98 -24.87
CA ARG A 76 11.84 -11.84 -23.70
C ARG A 76 10.65 -12.77 -23.89
N THR A 77 9.55 -12.25 -24.44
CA THR A 77 8.32 -13.04 -24.66
C THR A 77 8.56 -14.15 -25.70
N GLU A 78 9.22 -13.84 -26.81
CA GLU A 78 9.55 -14.81 -27.85
C GLU A 78 10.49 -15.91 -27.32
N LYS A 79 11.57 -15.51 -26.64
CA LYS A 79 12.57 -16.46 -26.09
C LYS A 79 12.03 -17.30 -24.95
N LEU A 80 11.17 -16.73 -24.09
CA LEU A 80 10.52 -17.47 -23.01
C LEU A 80 9.61 -18.58 -23.54
N LEU A 81 8.99 -18.36 -24.71
CA LEU A 81 8.00 -19.26 -25.30
C LEU A 81 8.52 -19.98 -26.56
N GLU A 82 9.83 -20.01 -26.79
CA GLU A 82 10.44 -20.57 -28.01
C GLU A 82 9.96 -22.01 -28.30
N GLU A 83 9.90 -22.85 -27.26
CA GLU A 83 9.41 -24.24 -27.36
C GLU A 83 7.93 -24.34 -27.77
N TYR A 84 7.11 -23.34 -27.44
CA TYR A 84 5.67 -23.31 -27.74
C TYR A 84 5.35 -22.65 -29.07
N LEU A 85 6.17 -21.69 -29.51
CA LEU A 85 5.96 -20.92 -30.74
C LEU A 85 6.34 -21.71 -32.00
N GLU A 86 7.10 -22.81 -31.87
CA GLU A 86 7.56 -23.65 -32.99
C GLU A 86 8.22 -22.85 -34.12
N GLY A 87 8.95 -21.79 -33.77
CA GLY A 87 9.60 -20.90 -34.73
C GLY A 87 8.71 -19.78 -35.29
N LEU A 88 7.53 -19.51 -34.72
CA LEU A 88 6.81 -18.26 -34.97
C LEU A 88 7.58 -17.09 -34.38
N GLN A 89 7.92 -16.12 -35.22
CA GLN A 89 8.49 -14.84 -34.79
C GLN A 89 7.37 -13.88 -34.43
N ILE A 90 7.43 -13.35 -33.22
CA ILE A 90 6.41 -12.48 -32.63
C ILE A 90 6.97 -11.16 -32.10
N ALA A 91 8.30 -11.04 -31.97
CA ALA A 91 8.92 -9.90 -31.31
C ALA A 91 8.64 -8.56 -32.03
N ASP A 92 8.86 -8.49 -33.35
CA ASP A 92 8.73 -7.23 -34.09
C ASP A 92 7.29 -6.68 -34.06
N GLU A 93 6.31 -7.55 -34.27
CA GLU A 93 4.90 -7.17 -34.24
C GLU A 93 4.42 -6.77 -32.84
N LEU A 94 4.92 -7.45 -31.82
CA LEU A 94 4.64 -7.06 -30.44
C LEU A 94 5.22 -5.68 -30.12
N ARG A 95 6.39 -5.32 -30.67
CA ARG A 95 6.93 -3.94 -30.55
C ARG A 95 6.01 -2.91 -31.21
N GLU A 96 5.49 -3.21 -32.40
CA GLU A 96 4.54 -2.34 -33.10
C GLU A 96 3.27 -2.10 -32.28
N PHE A 97 2.72 -3.15 -31.66
CA PHE A 97 1.57 -3.00 -30.76
C PHE A 97 1.90 -2.19 -29.52
N LEU A 98 3.02 -2.46 -28.86
CA LEU A 98 3.41 -1.74 -27.63
C LEU A 98 3.75 -0.27 -27.89
N ALA A 99 4.14 0.10 -29.12
CA ALA A 99 4.37 1.49 -29.49
C ALA A 99 3.08 2.31 -29.60
N THR A 100 1.94 1.65 -29.89
CA THR A 100 0.66 2.32 -30.19
C THR A 100 -0.44 2.07 -29.15
N LYS A 101 -0.33 0.99 -28.37
CA LYS A 101 -1.36 0.50 -27.45
C LYS A 101 -0.79 0.26 -26.07
N ASP A 102 -1.63 0.31 -25.06
CA ASP A 102 -1.27 -0.11 -23.72
C ASP A 102 -1.03 -1.63 -23.66
N ARG A 103 -0.23 -2.07 -22.68
CA ARG A 103 0.25 -3.45 -22.57
C ARG A 103 -0.89 -4.46 -22.51
N GLU A 104 -1.96 -4.16 -21.78
CA GLU A 104 -3.11 -5.04 -21.63
C GLU A 104 -3.82 -5.25 -22.98
N THR A 105 -4.04 -4.18 -23.74
CA THR A 105 -4.64 -4.26 -25.08
C THR A 105 -3.71 -4.98 -26.07
N ALA A 106 -2.41 -4.63 -26.06
CA ALA A 106 -1.40 -5.31 -26.88
C ALA A 106 -1.35 -6.82 -26.59
N SER A 107 -1.46 -7.23 -25.31
CA SER A 107 -1.45 -8.64 -24.93
C SER A 107 -2.63 -9.41 -25.54
N ILE A 108 -3.83 -8.83 -25.53
CA ILE A 108 -5.05 -9.49 -26.04
C ILE A 108 -4.98 -9.61 -27.55
N GLU A 109 -4.63 -8.54 -28.26
CA GLU A 109 -4.54 -8.57 -29.72
C GLU A 109 -3.45 -9.50 -30.22
N MET A 110 -2.27 -9.47 -29.58
CA MET A 110 -1.18 -10.37 -29.91
C MET A 110 -1.60 -11.84 -29.71
N SER A 111 -2.30 -12.13 -28.61
CA SER A 111 -2.84 -13.48 -28.34
C SER A 111 -3.77 -13.95 -29.46
N LYS A 112 -4.68 -13.09 -29.93
CA LYS A 112 -5.61 -13.41 -31.03
C LYS A 112 -4.87 -13.74 -32.31
N GLN A 113 -3.92 -12.90 -32.71
CA GLN A 113 -3.20 -13.08 -33.96
C GLN A 113 -2.25 -14.28 -33.94
N VAL A 114 -1.57 -14.52 -32.82
CA VAL A 114 -0.71 -15.71 -32.66
C VAL A 114 -1.56 -16.97 -32.68
N ALA A 115 -2.70 -16.99 -31.98
CA ALA A 115 -3.61 -18.13 -32.01
C ALA A 115 -4.11 -18.44 -33.43
N LYS A 116 -4.54 -17.42 -34.20
CA LYS A 116 -4.93 -17.59 -35.61
C LYS A 116 -3.82 -18.18 -36.47
N ARG A 117 -2.61 -17.64 -36.36
CA ARG A 117 -1.45 -18.11 -37.13
C ARG A 117 -1.05 -19.53 -36.75
N MET A 118 -1.07 -19.83 -35.45
CA MET A 118 -0.78 -21.17 -34.95
C MET A 118 -1.83 -22.19 -35.44
N HIS A 119 -3.12 -21.82 -35.42
CA HIS A 119 -4.18 -22.66 -35.97
C HIS A 119 -4.02 -22.88 -37.47
N ALA A 120 -3.74 -21.82 -38.24
CA ALA A 120 -3.49 -21.92 -39.67
C ALA A 120 -2.29 -22.81 -40.02
N ARG A 121 -1.26 -22.83 -39.15
CA ARG A 121 -0.04 -23.62 -39.35
C ARG A 121 -0.17 -25.08 -38.94
N THR A 122 -0.82 -25.36 -37.81
CA THR A 122 -0.85 -26.71 -37.20
C THR A 122 -2.17 -27.44 -37.41
N GLY A 123 -3.26 -26.72 -37.69
CA GLY A 123 -4.62 -27.26 -37.71
C GLY A 123 -5.17 -27.63 -36.33
N ASP A 124 -4.38 -27.49 -35.26
CA ASP A 124 -4.75 -27.89 -33.90
C ASP A 124 -5.34 -26.70 -33.13
N LEU A 125 -6.64 -26.77 -32.84
CA LEU A 125 -7.36 -25.75 -32.07
C LEU A 125 -6.86 -25.65 -30.63
N VAL A 126 -6.58 -26.78 -29.97
CA VAL A 126 -6.15 -26.79 -28.56
C VAL A 126 -4.82 -26.09 -28.45
N LYS A 127 -3.87 -26.47 -29.30
CA LYS A 127 -2.53 -25.86 -29.34
C LYS A 127 -2.58 -24.37 -29.67
N ALA A 128 -3.42 -23.96 -30.63
CA ALA A 128 -3.59 -22.57 -30.98
C ALA A 128 -4.09 -21.71 -29.80
N ILE A 129 -5.06 -22.22 -29.05
CA ILE A 129 -5.59 -21.55 -27.85
C ILE A 129 -4.53 -21.49 -26.76
N GLU A 130 -3.83 -22.60 -26.51
CA GLU A 130 -2.77 -22.67 -25.50
C GLU A 130 -1.65 -21.66 -25.78
N VAL A 131 -1.13 -21.64 -27.01
CA VAL A 131 -0.05 -20.72 -27.39
C VAL A 131 -0.51 -19.26 -27.31
N GLY A 132 -1.73 -18.97 -27.79
CA GLY A 132 -2.31 -17.63 -27.65
C GLY A 132 -2.42 -17.18 -26.19
N LEU A 133 -2.91 -18.05 -25.31
CA LEU A 133 -3.01 -17.79 -23.87
C LEU A 133 -1.63 -17.56 -23.22
N ARG A 134 -0.64 -18.40 -23.52
CA ARG A 134 0.72 -18.29 -22.98
C ARG A 134 1.38 -16.98 -23.43
N VAL A 135 1.22 -16.59 -24.69
CA VAL A 135 1.74 -15.31 -25.21
C VAL A 135 1.08 -14.13 -24.49
N GLY A 136 -0.24 -14.09 -24.39
CA GLY A 136 -0.94 -13.01 -23.68
C GLY A 136 -0.52 -12.89 -22.23
N LEU A 137 -0.44 -14.03 -21.52
CA LEU A 137 0.00 -14.04 -20.13
C LEU A 137 1.48 -13.64 -19.99
N ALA A 138 2.36 -14.01 -20.91
CA ALA A 138 3.76 -13.60 -20.92
C ALA A 138 3.89 -12.08 -21.11
N VAL A 139 3.16 -11.48 -22.05
CA VAL A 139 3.15 -10.02 -22.24
C VAL A 139 2.67 -9.30 -20.98
N LEU A 140 1.59 -9.78 -20.35
CA LEU A 140 1.04 -9.19 -19.12
C LEU A 140 1.99 -9.29 -17.92
N THR A 141 2.76 -10.38 -17.85
CA THR A 141 3.72 -10.65 -16.77
C THR A 141 5.15 -10.18 -17.10
N GLU A 142 5.27 -9.34 -18.13
CA GLU A 142 6.52 -8.79 -18.66
C GLU A 142 7.58 -9.83 -19.09
N ALA A 143 7.13 -11.08 -19.29
CA ALA A 143 7.95 -12.27 -19.50
C ALA A 143 9.02 -12.47 -18.41
N VAL A 144 8.75 -12.01 -17.19
CA VAL A 144 9.64 -12.16 -16.02
C VAL A 144 9.18 -13.29 -15.10
N LEU A 145 7.89 -13.61 -15.13
CA LEU A 145 7.29 -14.59 -14.23
C LEU A 145 7.20 -15.97 -14.88
N VAL A 146 7.21 -17.01 -14.05
CA VAL A 146 7.06 -18.41 -14.49
C VAL A 146 5.63 -18.78 -14.84
N ALA A 147 4.66 -17.90 -14.57
CA ALA A 147 3.23 -18.18 -14.77
C ALA A 147 2.84 -18.62 -16.20
N PRO A 148 3.40 -18.05 -17.29
CA PRO A 148 3.13 -18.52 -18.65
C PRO A 148 3.66 -19.93 -18.93
N LEU A 149 4.62 -20.43 -18.15
CA LEU A 149 5.20 -21.77 -18.31
C LEU A 149 4.56 -22.78 -17.34
N GLU A 150 4.58 -22.46 -16.05
CA GLU A 150 4.18 -23.38 -14.96
C GLU A 150 2.78 -23.10 -14.38
N GLY A 151 2.22 -21.91 -14.64
CA GLY A 151 0.89 -21.53 -14.15
C GLY A 151 -0.25 -22.15 -14.95
N ILE A 152 0.02 -22.54 -16.20
CA ILE A 152 -0.92 -23.22 -17.11
C ILE A 152 -0.39 -24.63 -17.34
N SER A 153 -1.08 -25.64 -16.81
CA SER A 153 -0.71 -27.04 -17.05
C SER A 153 -1.16 -27.50 -18.43
N ASN A 154 -2.45 -27.33 -18.72
CA ASN A 154 -3.05 -27.84 -19.95
C ASN A 154 -4.25 -26.99 -20.40
N VAL A 155 -4.58 -27.08 -21.69
CA VAL A 155 -5.79 -26.52 -22.29
C VAL A 155 -6.54 -27.66 -22.98
N ARG A 156 -7.86 -27.73 -22.79
CA ARG A 156 -8.70 -28.81 -23.32
C ARG A 156 -9.94 -28.26 -24.01
N LEU A 157 -10.39 -28.98 -25.03
CA LEU A 157 -11.73 -28.81 -25.60
C LEU A 157 -12.64 -29.89 -25.06
N LEU A 158 -13.66 -29.47 -24.32
CA LEU A 158 -14.69 -30.34 -23.73
C LEU A 158 -16.05 -30.03 -24.36
N ASN A 159 -17.05 -30.87 -24.11
CA ASN A 159 -18.38 -30.73 -24.69
C ASN A 159 -19.41 -30.36 -23.62
N ASN A 160 -20.22 -29.34 -23.90
CA ASN A 160 -21.42 -29.04 -23.12
C ASN A 160 -22.45 -30.18 -23.30
N GLU A 161 -23.49 -30.20 -22.46
CA GLU A 161 -24.58 -31.18 -22.57
C GLU A 161 -25.29 -31.14 -23.93
N ASN A 162 -25.31 -29.98 -24.58
CA ASN A 162 -25.86 -29.80 -25.93
C ASN A 162 -24.90 -30.21 -27.07
N GLY A 163 -23.73 -30.77 -26.74
CA GLY A 163 -22.71 -31.19 -27.70
C GLY A 163 -21.82 -30.05 -28.24
N ALA A 164 -22.05 -28.79 -27.86
CA ALA A 164 -21.18 -27.68 -28.28
C ALA A 164 -19.84 -27.73 -27.55
N GLN A 165 -18.74 -27.58 -28.29
CA GLN A 165 -17.40 -27.53 -27.74
C GLN A 165 -17.14 -26.23 -26.97
N PHE A 166 -16.43 -26.32 -25.85
CA PHE A 166 -15.97 -25.18 -25.04
C PHE A 166 -14.53 -25.41 -24.55
N VAL A 167 -13.89 -24.33 -24.09
CA VAL A 167 -12.51 -24.36 -23.58
C VAL A 167 -12.47 -24.55 -22.07
N SER A 168 -11.64 -25.49 -21.61
CA SER A 168 -11.25 -25.68 -20.22
C SER A 168 -9.74 -25.42 -20.07
N VAL A 169 -9.36 -24.64 -19.07
CA VAL A 169 -7.95 -24.30 -18.79
C VAL A 169 -7.57 -24.81 -17.41
N ASP A 170 -6.54 -25.66 -17.36
CA ASP A 170 -6.02 -26.23 -16.11
C ASP A 170 -4.95 -25.31 -15.50
N PHE A 171 -5.35 -24.51 -14.52
CA PHE A 171 -4.46 -23.63 -13.78
C PHE A 171 -3.79 -24.36 -12.60
N CYS A 172 -2.50 -24.08 -12.39
CA CYS A 172 -1.71 -24.65 -11.29
C CYS A 172 -1.32 -23.60 -10.25
N GLY A 173 -0.92 -24.04 -9.05
CA GLY A 173 -0.49 -23.16 -7.95
C GLY A 173 0.49 -22.04 -8.31
N PRO A 174 1.50 -22.25 -9.19
CA PRO A 174 2.41 -21.19 -9.65
C PRO A 174 1.72 -19.99 -10.31
N ILE A 175 0.46 -20.11 -10.77
CA ILE A 175 -0.34 -18.98 -11.28
C ILE A 175 -0.50 -17.86 -10.25
N ARG A 176 -0.33 -18.15 -8.95
CA ARG A 176 -0.32 -17.13 -7.89
C ARG A 176 0.74 -16.06 -8.11
N ALA A 177 1.89 -16.43 -8.68
CA ALA A 177 2.99 -15.51 -8.92
C ALA A 177 2.61 -14.40 -9.93
N ALA A 178 1.70 -14.68 -10.87
CA ALA A 178 1.21 -13.71 -11.85
C ALA A 178 0.46 -12.52 -11.22
N GLY A 179 -0.08 -12.73 -10.01
CA GLY A 179 -0.99 -11.80 -9.34
C GLY A 179 -2.43 -11.88 -9.87
N GLY A 180 -3.38 -11.41 -9.06
CA GLY A 180 -4.82 -11.53 -9.34
C GLY A 180 -5.27 -10.90 -10.66
N THR A 181 -4.67 -9.77 -11.06
CA THR A 181 -5.07 -9.11 -12.32
C THR A 181 -4.67 -9.95 -13.53
N ALA A 182 -3.46 -10.52 -13.56
CA ALA A 182 -3.02 -11.39 -14.64
C ALA A 182 -3.80 -12.73 -14.66
N GLN A 183 -4.17 -13.25 -13.49
CA GLN A 183 -5.05 -14.42 -13.38
C GLN A 183 -6.40 -14.19 -14.06
N ALA A 184 -7.07 -13.08 -13.75
CA ALA A 184 -8.35 -12.74 -14.35
C ALA A 184 -8.23 -12.43 -15.86
N LEU A 185 -7.18 -11.71 -16.26
CA LEU A 185 -6.91 -11.44 -17.68
C LEU A 185 -6.58 -12.72 -18.47
N ALA A 186 -5.98 -13.74 -17.85
CA ALA A 186 -5.77 -15.04 -18.51
C ALA A 186 -7.11 -15.69 -18.92
N VAL A 187 -8.13 -15.59 -18.07
CA VAL A 187 -9.50 -16.05 -18.39
C VAL A 187 -10.11 -15.21 -19.52
N LEU A 188 -9.94 -13.89 -19.48
CA LEU A 188 -10.40 -12.98 -20.54
C LEU A 188 -9.71 -13.26 -21.89
N ILE A 189 -8.39 -13.41 -21.91
CA ILE A 189 -7.62 -13.74 -23.11
C ILE A 189 -8.11 -15.07 -23.70
N THR A 190 -8.34 -16.07 -22.85
CA THR A 190 -8.87 -17.36 -23.30
C THR A 190 -10.24 -17.19 -23.97
N ASP A 191 -11.13 -16.39 -23.37
CA ASP A 191 -12.45 -16.11 -23.93
C ASP A 191 -12.37 -15.37 -25.27
N VAL A 192 -11.45 -14.42 -25.40
CA VAL A 192 -11.27 -13.68 -26.65
C VAL A 192 -10.67 -14.58 -27.74
N VAL A 193 -9.68 -15.40 -27.42
CA VAL A 193 -9.03 -16.33 -28.37
C VAL A 193 -10.00 -17.43 -28.81
N ARG A 194 -10.79 -18.00 -27.89
CA ARG A 194 -11.74 -19.07 -28.21
C ARG A 194 -12.87 -18.59 -29.12
N ARG A 195 -13.36 -17.36 -28.94
CA ARG A 195 -14.32 -16.75 -29.87
C ARG A 195 -13.72 -16.53 -31.26
N GLU A 196 -12.47 -16.07 -31.30
CA GLU A 196 -11.78 -15.81 -32.56
C GLU A 196 -11.54 -17.10 -33.38
N LEU A 197 -11.38 -18.23 -32.70
CA LEU A 197 -11.24 -19.56 -33.32
C LEU A 197 -12.58 -20.30 -33.47
N GLY A 198 -13.72 -19.66 -33.18
CA GLY A 198 -15.05 -20.22 -33.38
C GLY A 198 -15.49 -21.28 -32.36
N VAL A 199 -14.87 -21.34 -31.18
CA VAL A 199 -15.23 -22.27 -30.10
C VAL A 199 -16.37 -21.70 -29.24
N GLY A 200 -17.33 -22.57 -28.89
CA GLY A 200 -18.51 -22.22 -28.11
C GLY A 200 -18.23 -21.77 -26.67
N ARG A 201 -19.27 -21.30 -26.00
CA ARG A 201 -19.23 -20.84 -24.60
C ARG A 201 -19.36 -22.05 -23.65
N TYR A 202 -18.66 -22.01 -22.52
CA TYR A 202 -18.89 -22.93 -21.40
C TYR A 202 -20.27 -22.69 -20.76
N ILE A 203 -21.02 -23.76 -20.52
CA ILE A 203 -22.29 -23.76 -19.80
C ILE A 203 -22.10 -24.63 -18.55
N ALA A 204 -22.02 -24.00 -17.38
CA ALA A 204 -21.73 -24.70 -16.14
C ALA A 204 -22.87 -25.63 -15.72
N ARG A 205 -22.53 -26.86 -15.34
CA ARG A 205 -23.48 -27.80 -14.73
C ARG A 205 -23.61 -27.53 -13.24
N HIS A 206 -24.75 -27.91 -12.67
CA HIS A 206 -24.99 -27.76 -11.22
C HIS A 206 -23.91 -28.46 -10.38
N GLU A 207 -23.51 -29.68 -10.74
CA GLU A 207 -22.46 -30.45 -10.04
C GLU A 207 -21.10 -29.76 -10.06
N GLU A 208 -20.77 -29.05 -11.14
CA GLU A 208 -19.50 -28.33 -11.28
C GLU A 208 -19.47 -27.09 -10.37
N ILE A 209 -20.60 -26.38 -10.25
CA ILE A 209 -20.76 -25.23 -9.36
C ILE A 209 -20.63 -25.67 -7.89
N GLU A 210 -21.36 -26.72 -7.51
CA GLU A 210 -21.33 -27.24 -6.14
C GLU A 210 -19.95 -27.80 -5.77
N ARG A 211 -19.24 -28.43 -6.72
CA ARG A 211 -17.83 -28.82 -6.52
C ARG A 211 -16.96 -27.62 -6.16
N VAL A 212 -17.07 -26.50 -6.89
CA VAL A 212 -16.25 -25.31 -6.58
C VAL A 212 -16.64 -24.72 -5.21
N LYS A 213 -17.92 -24.70 -4.84
CA LYS A 213 -18.38 -24.29 -3.50
C LYS A 213 -17.77 -25.16 -2.40
N GLU A 214 -17.76 -26.48 -2.58
CA GLU A 214 -17.15 -27.43 -1.66
C GLU A 214 -15.63 -27.22 -1.55
N GLU A 215 -14.93 -27.03 -2.67
CA GLU A 215 -13.49 -26.77 -2.70
C GLU A 215 -13.12 -25.49 -1.93
N PHE A 216 -13.87 -24.39 -2.09
CA PHE A 216 -13.66 -23.17 -1.28
C PHE A 216 -13.93 -23.41 0.22
N GLY A 217 -14.86 -24.31 0.56
CA GLY A 217 -15.11 -24.73 1.94
C GLY A 217 -13.92 -25.48 2.56
N LEU A 218 -13.34 -26.40 1.80
CA LEU A 218 -12.25 -27.28 2.24
C LEU A 218 -10.86 -26.63 2.17
N TYR A 219 -10.67 -25.61 1.33
CA TYR A 219 -9.37 -24.98 1.13
C TYR A 219 -8.82 -24.35 2.41
N ARG A 220 -7.63 -24.81 2.80
CA ARG A 220 -6.90 -24.33 3.99
C ARG A 220 -5.82 -23.31 3.66
N GLY A 221 -5.53 -23.07 2.38
CA GLY A 221 -4.61 -22.02 1.97
C GLY A 221 -5.17 -20.63 2.23
N ASN A 222 -4.30 -19.68 2.58
CA ASN A 222 -4.72 -18.28 2.75
C ASN A 222 -5.04 -17.68 1.38
N LEU A 223 -6.31 -17.36 1.14
CA LEU A 223 -6.79 -16.56 0.02
C LEU A 223 -6.85 -15.08 0.41
N GLN A 224 -6.50 -14.19 -0.52
CA GLN A 224 -6.70 -12.75 -0.34
C GLN A 224 -8.18 -12.36 -0.26
N TYR A 225 -9.04 -13.14 -0.90
CA TYR A 225 -10.49 -12.97 -0.91
C TYR A 225 -11.15 -14.34 -1.02
N LYS A 226 -12.10 -14.60 -0.12
CA LYS A 226 -12.88 -15.83 -0.11
C LYS A 226 -14.32 -15.47 -0.52
N PRO A 227 -14.74 -15.79 -1.76
CA PRO A 227 -16.09 -15.48 -2.21
C PRO A 227 -17.13 -16.29 -1.42
N THR A 228 -18.32 -15.72 -1.27
CA THR A 228 -19.48 -16.44 -0.70
C THR A 228 -19.99 -17.52 -1.65
N PRO A 229 -20.76 -18.52 -1.18
CA PRO A 229 -21.35 -19.53 -2.07
C PRO A 229 -22.18 -18.93 -3.22
N GLU A 230 -22.91 -17.85 -2.96
CA GLU A 230 -23.68 -17.12 -3.98
C GLU A 230 -22.80 -16.44 -5.02
N GLU A 231 -21.66 -15.88 -4.58
CA GLU A 231 -20.67 -15.27 -5.48
C GLU A 231 -20.01 -16.32 -6.38
N ILE A 232 -19.68 -17.48 -5.81
CA ILE A 232 -19.15 -18.63 -6.54
C ILE A 232 -20.15 -19.07 -7.61
N GLU A 233 -21.42 -19.24 -7.25
CA GLU A 233 -22.46 -19.65 -8.19
C GLU A 233 -22.62 -18.66 -9.34
N LYS A 234 -22.71 -17.37 -9.04
CA LYS A 234 -22.83 -16.33 -10.06
C LYS A 234 -21.61 -16.29 -10.99
N ILE A 235 -20.39 -16.33 -10.44
CA ILE A 235 -19.19 -16.18 -11.26
C ILE A 235 -18.90 -17.42 -12.10
N VAL A 236 -19.08 -18.62 -11.54
CA VAL A 236 -18.85 -19.88 -12.27
C VAL A 236 -19.90 -20.07 -13.36
N SER A 237 -21.17 -19.74 -13.09
CA SER A 237 -22.24 -19.83 -14.09
C SER A 237 -22.09 -18.82 -15.22
N ALA A 238 -21.58 -17.62 -14.93
CA ALA A 238 -21.43 -16.57 -15.92
C ALA A 238 -20.13 -16.71 -16.75
N CYS A 239 -19.08 -17.30 -16.20
CA CYS A 239 -17.78 -17.38 -16.85
C CYS A 239 -17.86 -18.17 -18.19
N PRO A 240 -17.42 -17.59 -19.32
CA PRO A 240 -17.54 -18.23 -20.64
C PRO A 240 -16.50 -19.33 -20.91
N VAL A 241 -15.53 -19.50 -20.00
CA VAL A 241 -14.44 -20.47 -20.05
C VAL A 241 -14.46 -21.25 -18.74
N MET A 242 -14.24 -22.56 -18.80
CA MET A 242 -14.15 -23.36 -17.59
C MET A 242 -12.78 -23.16 -16.93
N VAL A 243 -12.78 -22.58 -15.72
CA VAL A 243 -11.58 -22.48 -14.88
C VAL A 243 -11.38 -23.81 -14.17
N ASN A 244 -10.36 -24.57 -14.58
CA ASN A 244 -10.06 -25.90 -14.09
C ASN A 244 -8.61 -25.95 -13.53
N GLY A 245 -8.13 -27.13 -13.12
CA GLY A 245 -6.78 -27.25 -12.58
C GLY A 245 -6.47 -28.64 -12.04
N GLU A 246 -5.18 -28.88 -11.79
CA GLU A 246 -4.73 -30.09 -11.13
C GLU A 246 -5.05 -30.08 -9.63
N SER A 247 -5.22 -31.28 -9.06
CA SER A 247 -5.35 -31.48 -7.62
C SER A 247 -4.04 -31.09 -6.91
N THR A 248 -4.03 -29.96 -6.20
CA THR A 248 -2.82 -29.47 -5.51
C THR A 248 -2.82 -29.76 -4.01
N GLU A 249 -3.99 -29.88 -3.39
CA GLU A 249 -4.13 -30.14 -1.96
C GLU A 249 -4.35 -31.63 -1.66
N SER A 250 -4.11 -32.04 -0.41
CA SER A 250 -4.36 -33.41 0.04
C SER A 250 -5.84 -33.72 0.31
N GLU A 251 -6.64 -32.69 0.57
CA GLU A 251 -8.05 -32.82 0.97
C GLU A 251 -8.92 -33.28 -0.21
N GLU A 252 -9.86 -34.18 0.08
CA GLU A 252 -10.78 -34.77 -0.89
C GLU A 252 -12.19 -34.21 -0.71
N CYS A 253 -12.87 -33.91 -1.82
CA CYS A 253 -14.27 -33.52 -1.87
C CYS A 253 -15.14 -34.77 -1.64
N ALA A 254 -16.02 -34.70 -0.64
CA ALA A 254 -16.88 -35.79 -0.22
C ALA A 254 -18.19 -35.83 -1.00
N GLY A 255 -18.77 -34.67 -1.33
CA GLY A 255 -20.04 -34.56 -2.05
C GLY A 255 -19.85 -34.73 -3.55
N TYR A 256 -19.09 -33.83 -4.17
CA TYR A 256 -18.95 -33.75 -5.62
C TYR A 256 -17.58 -34.23 -6.09
N GLY A 257 -17.11 -35.36 -5.56
CA GLY A 257 -15.74 -35.87 -5.78
C GLY A 257 -15.44 -36.32 -7.22
N ASN A 258 -16.34 -37.07 -7.87
CA ASN A 258 -16.14 -37.57 -9.23
C ASN A 258 -17.14 -36.92 -10.17
N ILE A 259 -16.68 -35.94 -10.96
CA ILE A 259 -17.48 -35.25 -11.98
C ILE A 259 -16.79 -35.36 -13.34
N GLU A 260 -17.57 -35.41 -14.42
CA GLU A 260 -17.10 -35.77 -15.76
C GLU A 260 -15.94 -34.88 -16.26
N ASN A 261 -16.04 -33.57 -16.05
CA ASN A 261 -15.10 -32.57 -16.58
C ASN A 261 -13.93 -32.24 -15.64
N VAL A 262 -13.78 -32.93 -14.50
CA VAL A 262 -12.71 -32.65 -13.51
C VAL A 262 -11.96 -33.92 -13.15
N ASP A 263 -10.64 -33.85 -13.27
CA ASP A 263 -9.77 -34.96 -12.94
C ASP A 263 -9.51 -35.05 -11.43
N GLY A 264 -9.95 -36.16 -10.85
CA GLY A 264 -9.67 -36.51 -9.45
C GLY A 264 -10.60 -35.85 -8.43
N THR A 265 -10.52 -36.38 -7.21
CA THR A 265 -11.43 -36.04 -6.10
C THR A 265 -10.90 -34.92 -5.20
N ARG A 266 -9.68 -34.45 -5.41
CA ARG A 266 -8.98 -33.53 -4.50
C ARG A 266 -9.19 -32.06 -4.85
N VAL A 267 -8.90 -31.20 -3.87
CA VAL A 267 -9.05 -29.74 -4.02
C VAL A 267 -8.00 -29.16 -4.97
N ARG A 268 -8.48 -28.35 -5.92
CA ARG A 268 -7.69 -27.71 -6.98
C ARG A 268 -7.34 -26.28 -6.60
N GLY A 269 -6.16 -26.05 -6.03
CA GLY A 269 -5.74 -24.72 -5.55
C GLY A 269 -5.65 -23.67 -6.66
N GLY A 270 -5.29 -24.04 -7.89
CA GLY A 270 -5.24 -23.12 -9.03
C GLY A 270 -6.60 -22.49 -9.37
N VAL A 271 -7.66 -23.28 -9.32
CA VAL A 271 -9.05 -22.84 -9.55
C VAL A 271 -9.46 -21.78 -8.51
N LEU A 272 -9.18 -22.07 -7.24
CA LEU A 272 -9.54 -21.19 -6.12
C LEU A 272 -8.80 -19.86 -6.17
N LEU A 273 -7.55 -19.86 -6.60
CA LEU A 273 -6.77 -18.64 -6.79
C LEU A 273 -7.35 -17.77 -7.92
N VAL A 274 -7.61 -18.36 -9.09
CA VAL A 274 -8.10 -17.63 -10.26
C VAL A 274 -9.51 -17.08 -10.03
N ILE A 275 -10.41 -17.85 -9.40
CA ILE A 275 -11.76 -17.38 -9.08
C ILE A 275 -11.72 -16.36 -7.94
N GLY A 276 -11.09 -16.68 -6.81
CA GLY A 276 -11.10 -15.85 -5.61
C GLY A 276 -10.22 -14.60 -5.70
N GLU A 277 -8.92 -14.77 -5.96
CA GLU A 277 -7.95 -13.66 -6.03
C GLU A 277 -7.92 -12.96 -7.38
N GLY A 278 -8.36 -13.63 -8.44
CA GLY A 278 -8.50 -13.08 -9.78
C GLY A 278 -9.87 -12.47 -10.03
N LEU A 279 -10.83 -13.28 -10.50
CA LEU A 279 -12.12 -12.81 -11.02
C LEU A 279 -12.92 -12.02 -9.99
N CYS A 280 -13.09 -12.52 -8.76
CA CYS A 280 -13.86 -11.83 -7.73
C CYS A 280 -13.11 -10.59 -7.18
N LEU A 281 -11.90 -10.78 -6.63
CA LEU A 281 -11.17 -9.69 -5.97
C LEU A 281 -10.76 -8.56 -6.93
N LYS A 282 -10.53 -8.86 -8.22
CA LYS A 282 -10.10 -7.87 -9.22
C LYS A 282 -11.21 -7.45 -10.17
N ALA A 283 -12.47 -7.81 -9.91
CA ALA A 283 -13.62 -7.41 -10.71
C ALA A 283 -13.63 -5.91 -11.11
N PRO A 284 -13.42 -4.93 -10.20
CA PRO A 284 -13.41 -3.51 -10.58
C PRO A 284 -12.32 -3.13 -11.60
N LYS A 285 -11.15 -3.76 -11.50
CA LYS A 285 -10.05 -3.50 -12.44
C LYS A 285 -10.31 -4.15 -13.80
N ILE A 286 -10.92 -5.34 -13.81
CA ILE A 286 -11.27 -6.05 -15.03
C ILE A 286 -12.42 -5.35 -15.78
N GLN A 287 -13.40 -4.83 -15.05
CA GLN A 287 -14.51 -4.05 -15.62
C GLN A 287 -14.00 -2.92 -16.53
N ASN A 288 -13.05 -2.10 -16.03
CA ASN A 288 -12.46 -1.00 -16.81
C ASN A 288 -11.84 -1.49 -18.13
N HIS A 289 -11.26 -2.70 -18.14
CA HIS A 289 -10.66 -3.27 -19.35
C HIS A 289 -11.72 -3.84 -20.31
N THR A 290 -12.72 -4.55 -19.80
CA THR A 290 -13.79 -5.13 -20.62
C THR A 290 -14.66 -4.05 -21.26
N GLU A 291 -14.95 -2.96 -20.55
CA GLU A 291 -15.69 -1.80 -21.07
C GLU A 291 -14.89 -1.07 -22.15
N ARG A 292 -13.61 -0.81 -21.90
CA ARG A 292 -12.72 -0.14 -22.86
C ARG A 292 -12.54 -0.94 -24.15
N LEU A 293 -12.47 -2.27 -24.05
CA LEU A 293 -12.31 -3.18 -25.18
C LEU A 293 -13.64 -3.64 -25.80
N GLN A 294 -14.77 -3.21 -25.23
CA GLN A 294 -16.13 -3.60 -25.64
C GLN A 294 -16.29 -5.13 -25.78
N VAL A 295 -15.77 -5.88 -24.80
CA VAL A 295 -15.85 -7.35 -24.83
C VAL A 295 -17.26 -7.79 -24.44
N GLU A 296 -18.02 -8.27 -25.42
CA GLU A 296 -19.40 -8.73 -25.21
C GLU A 296 -19.49 -9.87 -24.18
N GLY A 297 -20.52 -9.90 -23.34
CA GLY A 297 -20.81 -11.01 -22.42
C GLY A 297 -19.99 -11.01 -21.12
N TRP A 298 -19.28 -9.92 -20.82
CA TRP A 298 -18.59 -9.69 -19.53
C TRP A 298 -19.33 -8.76 -18.57
N ASP A 299 -20.59 -8.42 -18.87
CA ASP A 299 -21.42 -7.52 -18.04
C ASP A 299 -21.61 -8.03 -16.61
N PHE A 300 -21.50 -9.35 -16.39
CA PHE A 300 -21.61 -9.97 -15.07
C PHE A 300 -20.54 -9.49 -14.09
N ILE A 301 -19.37 -9.05 -14.56
CA ILE A 301 -18.31 -8.52 -13.68
C ILE A 301 -18.71 -7.20 -13.04
N SER A 302 -19.58 -6.42 -13.69
CA SER A 302 -20.08 -5.14 -13.17
C SER A 302 -20.90 -5.32 -11.88
N ASP A 303 -21.61 -6.44 -11.74
CA ASP A 303 -22.37 -6.76 -10.52
C ASP A 303 -21.45 -7.00 -9.31
N PHE A 304 -20.27 -7.59 -9.55
CA PHE A 304 -19.26 -7.80 -8.51
C PHE A 304 -18.46 -6.53 -8.23
N ALA A 305 -18.18 -5.73 -9.26
CA ALA A 305 -17.43 -4.49 -9.12
C ALA A 305 -18.21 -3.40 -8.36
N ASN A 306 -19.53 -3.34 -8.54
CA ASN A 306 -20.41 -2.37 -7.88
C ASN A 306 -20.94 -2.84 -6.51
N LYS A 307 -20.53 -4.01 -6.01
CA LYS A 307 -21.07 -4.57 -4.76
C LYS A 307 -20.68 -3.78 -3.51
N ASP A 308 -19.52 -3.12 -3.51
CA ASP A 308 -19.14 -2.14 -2.47
C ASP A 308 -20.08 -0.89 -2.46
N LYS A 309 -20.90 -0.70 -3.51
CA LYS A 309 -21.91 0.37 -3.58
C LYS A 309 -23.32 -0.14 -3.25
N SER A 310 -23.65 -1.41 -3.53
CA SER A 310 -25.00 -1.98 -3.39
C SER A 310 -25.35 -2.50 -2.00
N SER A 311 -24.37 -2.61 -1.08
CA SER A 311 -24.65 -2.83 0.36
C SER A 311 -25.13 -1.56 1.09
N LYS A 312 -25.51 -0.52 0.35
CA LYS A 312 -26.30 0.60 0.87
C LYS A 312 -27.76 0.27 0.55
N ASP A 313 -28.51 -0.18 1.55
CA ASP A 313 -29.96 -0.30 1.47
C ASP A 313 -30.56 0.92 0.76
N GLU A 314 -31.26 0.72 -0.36
CA GLU A 314 -31.90 1.79 -1.15
C GLU A 314 -32.97 2.56 -0.36
N THR A 315 -33.25 2.17 0.89
CA THR A 315 -34.16 2.87 1.80
C THR A 315 -33.47 3.87 2.75
N LYS A 316 -32.14 4.00 2.73
CA LYS A 316 -31.42 5.07 3.45
C LYS A 316 -31.00 6.18 2.48
N PHE A 317 -31.45 7.41 2.75
CA PHE A 317 -31.00 8.64 2.09
C PHE A 317 -29.47 8.63 1.88
N THR A 318 -29.01 8.41 0.64
CA THR A 318 -27.60 8.25 0.32
C THR A 318 -26.92 9.62 0.18
N ARG A 319 -26.46 10.16 1.31
CA ARG A 319 -25.67 11.40 1.38
C ARG A 319 -24.19 11.14 1.05
N ASN A 320 -23.54 12.10 0.39
CA ASN A 320 -22.08 12.19 0.33
C ASN A 320 -21.56 12.69 1.69
N LYS A 321 -21.05 11.79 2.52
CA LYS A 321 -20.41 12.12 3.81
C LYS A 321 -19.15 12.95 3.56
N LEU A 322 -18.94 14.01 4.34
CA LEU A 322 -17.74 14.86 4.22
C LEU A 322 -16.53 14.25 4.96
N ILE A 323 -16.79 13.36 5.93
CA ILE A 323 -15.79 12.71 6.76
C ILE A 323 -15.16 11.51 6.04
N ILE A 324 -13.88 11.30 6.30
CA ILE A 324 -13.12 10.12 5.88
C ILE A 324 -13.39 8.98 6.88
N ASP A 325 -13.89 7.84 6.38
CA ASP A 325 -14.11 6.68 7.25
C ASP A 325 -12.78 5.96 7.61
N PRO A 326 -12.60 5.53 8.88
CA PRO A 326 -11.49 4.69 9.31
C PRO A 326 -11.44 3.34 8.56
N ASN A 327 -10.25 2.76 8.40
CA ASN A 327 -10.07 1.47 7.74
C ASN A 327 -9.27 0.47 8.58
N ASP A 328 -9.97 -0.46 9.24
CA ASP A 328 -9.34 -1.46 10.13
C ASP A 328 -8.74 -2.68 9.40
N ARG A 329 -8.74 -2.71 8.06
CA ARG A 329 -8.25 -3.89 7.31
C ARG A 329 -6.81 -4.24 7.65
N PHE A 330 -5.97 -3.24 7.92
CA PHE A 330 -4.58 -3.50 8.29
C PHE A 330 -4.46 -4.17 9.66
N MET A 331 -5.41 -3.98 10.58
CA MET A 331 -5.42 -4.54 11.94
C MET A 331 -5.81 -6.03 11.99
N LYS A 332 -6.31 -6.60 10.89
CA LYS A 332 -6.61 -8.04 10.82
C LYS A 332 -5.33 -8.89 10.84
N ASP A 333 -5.40 -10.06 11.48
CA ASP A 333 -4.31 -11.05 11.57
C ASP A 333 -3.00 -10.48 12.16
N ILE A 334 -3.09 -9.90 13.36
CA ILE A 334 -1.90 -9.48 14.11
C ILE A 334 -1.18 -10.74 14.61
N ILE A 335 0.11 -10.83 14.29
CA ILE A 335 0.97 -11.95 14.69
C ILE A 335 1.77 -11.48 15.89
N ALA A 336 1.98 -12.36 16.87
CA ALA A 336 2.84 -12.09 18.02
C ALA A 336 4.23 -11.58 17.57
N GLY A 337 4.75 -10.57 18.27
CA GLY A 337 6.02 -9.91 17.94
C GLY A 337 5.95 -8.89 16.81
N ARG A 338 4.76 -8.56 16.28
CA ARG A 338 4.55 -7.48 15.31
C ARG A 338 3.78 -6.33 15.97
N PRO A 339 4.46 -5.25 16.40
CA PRO A 339 3.79 -4.13 17.06
C PRO A 339 2.84 -3.40 16.11
N VAL A 340 1.80 -2.83 16.71
CA VAL A 340 0.92 -1.83 16.10
C VAL A 340 1.44 -0.46 16.53
N PHE A 341 1.57 0.43 15.57
CA PHE A 341 2.10 1.78 15.80
C PHE A 341 1.00 2.83 15.84
N GLY A 342 -0.23 2.54 15.41
CA GLY A 342 -1.35 3.44 15.57
C GLY A 342 -2.65 2.85 15.05
N GLU A 343 -3.75 3.22 15.69
CA GLU A 343 -5.11 2.93 15.24
C GLU A 343 -5.49 3.79 14.02
N PRO A 344 -6.47 3.36 13.20
CA PRO A 344 -6.84 4.10 12.00
C PRO A 344 -7.42 5.48 12.31
N LEU A 345 -6.91 6.50 11.61
CA LEU A 345 -7.24 7.93 11.82
C LEU A 345 -7.09 8.45 13.27
N ALA A 346 -6.43 7.71 14.16
CA ALA A 346 -6.34 8.08 15.57
C ALA A 346 -5.27 9.14 15.84
N ALA A 347 -5.52 10.00 16.83
CA ALA A 347 -4.52 10.93 17.38
C ALA A 347 -3.29 10.15 17.89
N GLY A 348 -2.11 10.75 17.74
CA GLY A 348 -0.82 10.10 18.04
C GLY A 348 -0.29 9.14 16.95
N GLY A 349 -1.15 8.72 16.01
CA GLY A 349 -0.72 7.99 14.80
C GLY A 349 0.17 8.84 13.87
N PHE A 350 0.69 8.23 12.81
CA PHE A 350 1.62 8.94 11.91
C PHE A 350 0.92 10.07 11.15
N ARG A 351 1.40 11.30 11.27
CA ARG A 351 0.87 12.44 10.51
C ARG A 351 1.18 12.27 9.02
N LEU A 352 0.16 12.32 8.16
CA LEU A 352 0.38 12.20 6.73
C LEU A 352 1.10 13.44 6.17
N ARG A 353 2.22 13.22 5.49
CA ARG A 353 2.87 14.23 4.65
C ARG A 353 2.96 13.72 3.22
N TYR A 354 2.39 14.46 2.28
CA TYR A 354 2.61 14.14 0.86
C TYR A 354 4.04 14.47 0.47
N GLY A 355 4.67 13.55 -0.23
CA GLY A 355 6.00 13.80 -0.75
C GLY A 355 6.65 12.57 -1.35
N ARG A 356 7.79 12.78 -1.99
CA ARG A 356 8.63 11.71 -2.52
C ARG A 356 10.09 12.07 -2.27
N THR A 357 10.76 11.25 -1.48
CA THR A 357 12.20 11.33 -1.26
C THR A 357 12.94 10.65 -2.41
N ARG A 358 14.27 10.70 -2.39
CA ARG A 358 15.10 9.94 -3.33
C ARG A 358 14.92 8.42 -3.19
N ALA A 359 14.55 7.96 -2.00
CA ALA A 359 14.41 6.55 -1.67
C ALA A 359 12.95 6.05 -1.73
N THR A 360 11.97 6.94 -1.94
CA THR A 360 10.54 6.57 -1.99
C THR A 360 9.90 6.68 -3.38
N GLY A 361 8.65 6.23 -3.44
CA GLY A 361 7.94 5.83 -4.65
C GLY A 361 7.98 4.32 -4.84
N LEU A 362 7.14 3.80 -5.74
CA LEU A 362 7.01 2.35 -5.99
C LEU A 362 6.66 1.55 -4.72
N ALA A 363 5.62 1.97 -4.00
CA ALA A 363 5.16 1.34 -2.75
C ALA A 363 6.13 1.48 -1.56
N ALA A 364 6.94 2.54 -1.54
CA ALA A 364 7.77 2.90 -0.40
C ALA A 364 7.31 4.21 0.26
N GLY A 365 7.34 4.25 1.59
CA GLY A 365 7.13 5.43 2.42
C GLY A 365 8.40 5.81 3.19
N SER A 366 8.40 6.99 3.81
CA SER A 366 9.49 7.41 4.69
C SER A 366 9.02 7.79 6.08
N LEU A 367 9.89 7.58 7.06
CA LEU A 367 9.77 8.05 8.44
C LEU A 367 11.04 8.79 8.85
N SER A 368 10.96 9.61 9.90
CA SER A 368 12.15 10.16 10.55
C SER A 368 13.01 9.03 11.15
N PRO A 369 14.35 9.10 11.08
CA PRO A 369 15.23 8.17 11.77
C PRO A 369 14.94 8.10 13.28
N VAL A 370 14.62 9.23 13.92
CA VAL A 370 14.31 9.28 15.36
C VAL A 370 13.06 8.45 15.65
N THR A 371 12.01 8.58 14.83
CA THR A 371 10.78 7.76 14.95
C THR A 371 11.08 6.27 14.86
N MET A 372 11.97 5.86 13.94
CA MET A 372 12.34 4.45 13.77
C MET A 372 13.02 3.88 15.03
N HIS A 373 13.87 4.67 15.69
CA HIS A 373 14.49 4.30 16.95
C HIS A 373 13.49 4.33 18.12
N ALA A 374 12.71 5.40 18.25
CA ALA A 374 11.74 5.60 19.31
C ALA A 374 10.72 4.48 19.40
N LEU A 375 10.30 3.94 18.26
CA LEU A 375 9.39 2.80 18.18
C LEU A 375 10.10 1.46 18.42
N GLY A 376 11.05 1.42 19.36
CA GLY A 376 11.72 0.22 19.87
C GLY A 376 12.61 -0.49 18.85
N ASN A 377 13.17 0.23 17.88
CA ASN A 377 13.99 -0.32 16.79
C ASN A 377 13.31 -1.44 15.97
N PHE A 378 11.97 -1.56 16.03
CA PHE A 378 11.22 -2.53 15.23
C PHE A 378 11.19 -2.15 13.74
N ILE A 379 11.31 -0.86 13.44
CA ILE A 379 11.31 -0.33 12.08
C ILE A 379 12.76 -0.10 11.66
N SER A 380 13.20 -0.82 10.64
CA SER A 380 14.52 -0.70 10.03
C SER A 380 14.36 -0.29 8.56
N VAL A 381 15.48 -0.07 7.88
CA VAL A 381 15.47 0.23 6.44
C VAL A 381 14.97 -0.99 5.67
N GLY A 382 13.83 -0.82 5.00
CA GLY A 382 13.17 -1.88 4.23
C GLY A 382 12.15 -2.71 5.02
N THR A 383 11.91 -2.42 6.31
CA THR A 383 10.79 -3.02 7.04
C THR A 383 9.48 -2.68 6.33
N GLN A 384 8.68 -3.72 6.09
CA GLN A 384 7.34 -3.58 5.54
C GLN A 384 6.35 -3.25 6.65
N LEU A 385 5.68 -2.11 6.52
CA LEU A 385 4.51 -1.76 7.32
C LEU A 385 3.24 -2.06 6.54
N LYS A 386 2.24 -2.64 7.22
CA LYS A 386 0.86 -2.58 6.74
C LYS A 386 0.29 -1.25 7.19
N ILE A 387 -0.27 -0.50 6.24
CA ILE A 387 -0.79 0.84 6.46
C ILE A 387 -2.29 0.86 6.21
N GLU A 388 -2.97 1.81 6.82
CA GLU A 388 -4.40 2.04 6.67
C GLU A 388 -4.78 2.44 5.22
N ARG A 389 -3.96 3.32 4.62
CA ARG A 389 -4.16 3.95 3.29
C ARG A 389 -2.82 4.53 2.80
N PRO A 390 -2.62 4.75 1.49
CA PRO A 390 -3.51 4.43 0.35
C PRO A 390 -3.44 2.95 -0.10
N GLY A 391 -2.33 2.27 0.18
CA GLY A 391 -2.10 0.87 -0.17
C GLY A 391 -2.30 -0.10 0.99
N LYS A 392 -2.11 -1.40 0.73
CA LYS A 392 -2.15 -2.44 1.78
C LYS A 392 -0.91 -2.43 2.68
N ALA A 393 0.23 -2.06 2.10
CA ALA A 393 1.52 -2.05 2.77
C ALA A 393 2.50 -1.13 2.02
N CYS A 394 3.52 -0.66 2.72
CA CYS A 394 4.65 0.04 2.13
C CYS A 394 5.97 -0.44 2.77
N ALA A 395 7.07 -0.32 2.04
CA ALA A 395 8.41 -0.45 2.60
C ALA A 395 8.86 0.89 3.18
N ILE A 396 9.51 0.88 4.34
CA ILE A 396 9.94 2.12 5.01
C ILE A 396 11.40 2.43 4.73
N THR A 397 11.67 3.71 4.51
CA THR A 397 13.01 4.29 4.34
C THR A 397 13.18 5.48 5.27
N PRO A 398 14.40 5.78 5.75
CA PRO A 398 14.65 6.94 6.59
C PRO A 398 14.66 8.23 5.78
N SER A 399 14.19 9.33 6.38
CA SER A 399 14.29 10.68 5.82
C SER A 399 14.42 11.72 6.94
N ASP A 400 15.49 12.49 6.89
CA ASP A 400 15.84 13.60 7.79
C ASP A 400 14.96 14.85 7.58
N CYS A 401 14.33 15.01 6.42
CA CYS A 401 13.42 16.12 6.18
C CYS A 401 12.04 16.00 6.86
N LEU A 402 11.77 14.88 7.54
CA LEU A 402 10.52 14.60 8.22
C LEU A 402 10.61 14.94 9.70
N GLN A 403 9.51 15.46 10.23
CA GLN A 403 9.35 15.67 11.65
C GLN A 403 9.29 14.32 12.37
N GLY A 404 10.10 14.18 13.41
CA GLY A 404 10.17 13.01 14.27
C GLY A 404 9.06 12.97 15.32
N PRO A 405 9.20 12.08 16.31
CA PRO A 405 8.16 11.86 17.30
C PRO A 405 8.10 13.00 18.31
N THR A 406 6.92 13.19 18.89
CA THR A 406 6.74 14.03 20.09
C THR A 406 6.79 13.13 21.31
N LEU A 407 7.63 13.48 22.28
CA LEU A 407 7.89 12.68 23.48
C LEU A 407 7.44 13.42 24.73
N LEU A 408 7.00 12.66 25.73
CA LEU A 408 6.90 13.07 27.12
C LEU A 408 7.95 12.29 27.92
N LEU A 409 8.83 12.99 28.62
CA LEU A 409 9.85 12.39 29.48
C LEU A 409 9.35 12.19 30.91
N GLU A 410 10.05 11.38 31.69
CA GLU A 410 9.72 11.11 33.10
C GLU A 410 9.76 12.35 34.00
N ASN A 411 10.59 13.35 33.66
CA ASN A 411 10.67 14.63 34.37
C ASN A 411 9.54 15.61 34.00
N GLY A 412 8.73 15.28 32.99
CA GLY A 412 7.65 16.13 32.49
C GLY A 412 8.00 16.97 31.27
N ASP A 413 9.24 16.93 30.79
CA ASP A 413 9.63 17.60 29.55
C ASP A 413 8.88 17.01 28.37
N PHE A 414 8.44 17.90 27.49
CA PHE A 414 7.61 17.54 26.36
C PHE A 414 8.05 18.30 25.12
N GLY A 415 8.17 17.61 24.00
CA GLY A 415 8.60 18.24 22.77
C GLY A 415 8.84 17.26 21.63
N ARG A 416 8.99 17.83 20.43
CA ARG A 416 9.30 17.09 19.21
C ARG A 416 10.80 16.91 19.03
N VAL A 417 11.23 15.70 18.69
CA VAL A 417 12.64 15.35 18.48
C VAL A 417 12.90 15.02 17.02
N ASP A 418 13.68 15.86 16.34
CA ASP A 418 14.09 15.62 14.95
C ASP A 418 15.58 15.27 14.84
N VAL A 419 16.39 15.70 15.82
CA VAL A 419 17.84 15.51 15.82
C VAL A 419 18.19 14.10 16.30
N LEU A 420 18.71 13.28 15.38
CA LEU A 420 19.09 11.90 15.67
C LEU A 420 20.15 11.78 16.77
N ASP A 421 21.12 12.69 16.80
CA ASP A 421 22.23 12.66 17.76
C ASP A 421 21.77 12.84 19.22
N LYS A 422 20.58 13.42 19.44
CA LYS A 422 19.98 13.58 20.77
C LYS A 422 19.28 12.32 21.27
N TRP A 423 18.92 11.39 20.39
CA TRP A 423 18.15 10.20 20.76
C TRP A 423 18.79 9.35 21.88
N PRO A 424 20.11 9.06 21.88
CA PRO A 424 20.73 8.25 22.93
C PRO A 424 20.64 8.86 24.34
N GLU A 425 20.53 10.19 24.45
CA GLU A 425 20.40 10.90 25.73
C GLU A 425 18.96 10.83 26.28
N LEU A 426 17.98 10.71 25.37
CA LEU A 426 16.56 10.76 25.68
C LEU A 426 15.95 9.36 25.88
N GLU A 427 16.47 8.33 25.21
CA GLU A 427 15.89 6.98 25.15
C GLU A 427 15.53 6.42 26.54
N SER A 428 16.40 6.59 27.54
CA SER A 428 16.17 6.08 28.89
C SER A 428 15.16 6.88 29.72
N GLN A 429 14.81 8.09 29.27
CA GLN A 429 13.94 9.03 29.98
C GLN A 429 12.54 9.09 29.38
N VAL A 430 12.28 8.42 28.24
CA VAL A 430 10.99 8.45 27.57
C VAL A 430 9.91 7.78 28.43
N ASN A 431 8.92 8.57 28.85
CA ASN A 431 7.74 8.07 29.55
C ASN A 431 6.64 7.68 28.55
N VAL A 432 6.33 8.55 27.59
CA VAL A 432 5.30 8.32 26.57
C VAL A 432 5.79 8.84 25.21
N ILE A 433 5.59 8.04 24.16
CA ILE A 433 5.62 8.52 22.77
C ILE A 433 4.23 9.08 22.48
N TRP A 434 4.12 10.41 22.45
CA TRP A 434 2.84 11.12 22.34
C TRP A 434 2.31 11.14 20.92
N ASP A 435 3.21 11.36 19.95
CA ASP A 435 2.92 11.36 18.52
C ASP A 435 4.09 10.71 17.78
N ASN A 436 3.80 9.82 16.83
CA ASN A 436 4.84 9.07 16.13
C ASN A 436 5.68 9.91 15.15
N GLY A 437 5.29 11.14 14.85
CA GLY A 437 5.86 11.97 13.82
C GLY A 437 5.20 11.76 12.46
N GLU A 438 5.88 12.20 11.41
CA GLU A 438 5.35 12.18 10.05
C GLU A 438 5.62 10.85 9.33
N ILE A 439 4.67 10.45 8.47
CA ILE A 439 4.88 9.46 7.41
C ILE A 439 4.73 10.10 6.04
N MET A 440 5.80 10.01 5.24
CA MET A 440 5.78 10.50 3.87
C MET A 440 5.22 9.45 2.92
N LEU A 441 4.16 9.78 2.19
CA LEU A 441 3.58 8.93 1.14
C LEU A 441 3.43 9.72 -0.16
N GLY A 442 3.81 9.10 -1.28
CA GLY A 442 3.77 9.74 -2.59
C GLY A 442 2.38 9.79 -3.20
N TYR A 443 2.09 10.84 -3.98
CA TYR A 443 0.87 10.93 -4.80
C TYR A 443 0.65 9.69 -5.69
N GLY A 444 1.74 9.17 -6.28
CA GLY A 444 1.70 7.97 -7.13
C GLY A 444 1.10 6.75 -6.44
N GLU A 445 1.22 6.64 -5.11
CA GLU A 445 0.67 5.54 -4.33
C GLU A 445 -0.87 5.59 -4.28
N PHE A 446 -1.45 6.79 -4.20
CA PHE A 446 -2.91 6.97 -4.26
C PHE A 446 -3.45 6.67 -5.66
N LEU A 447 -2.74 7.17 -6.69
CA LEU A 447 -3.10 6.95 -8.08
C LEU A 447 -3.06 5.45 -8.45
N GLU A 448 -1.99 4.74 -8.08
CA GLU A 448 -1.84 3.31 -8.38
C GLU A 448 -2.90 2.45 -7.67
N ASN A 449 -3.22 2.78 -6.42
CA ASN A 449 -4.22 2.05 -5.62
C ASN A 449 -5.66 2.48 -5.91
N ASN A 450 -5.88 3.42 -6.84
CA ASN A 450 -7.18 4.00 -7.18
C ASN A 450 -7.92 4.50 -5.92
N LYS A 451 -7.23 5.29 -5.10
CA LYS A 451 -7.76 5.90 -3.88
C LYS A 451 -7.86 7.40 -4.03
N ASN A 452 -8.94 7.98 -3.48
CA ASN A 452 -9.09 9.42 -3.38
C ASN A 452 -7.96 10.01 -2.53
N LEU A 453 -7.47 11.18 -2.93
CA LEU A 453 -6.61 11.98 -2.08
C LEU A 453 -7.39 12.40 -0.84
N ILE A 454 -6.65 12.47 0.26
CA ILE A 454 -7.13 12.94 1.55
C ILE A 454 -6.44 14.28 1.89
N PRO A 455 -7.03 15.12 2.75
CA PRO A 455 -6.47 16.42 3.09
C PRO A 455 -5.02 16.31 3.58
N SER A 456 -4.17 17.22 3.09
CA SER A 456 -2.81 17.40 3.59
C SER A 456 -2.82 18.35 4.78
N GLY A 457 -1.92 18.14 5.74
CA GLY A 457 -1.57 19.19 6.69
C GLY A 457 -0.86 20.36 6.00
N TYR A 458 -1.04 21.56 6.53
CA TYR A 458 -0.31 22.77 6.12
C TYR A 458 1.09 22.76 6.73
N ASN A 459 2.05 22.27 5.94
CA ASN A 459 3.44 22.08 6.33
C ASN A 459 4.37 23.08 5.63
N ARG A 460 5.67 22.98 5.94
CA ARG A 460 6.71 23.86 5.36
C ARG A 460 6.87 23.70 3.85
N ASP A 461 6.49 22.56 3.25
CA ASP A 461 6.51 22.40 1.79
C ASP A 461 5.41 23.24 1.13
N TRP A 462 4.18 23.18 1.68
CA TRP A 462 3.07 23.98 1.18
C TRP A 462 3.34 25.47 1.40
N TRP A 463 3.76 25.86 2.60
CA TRP A 463 4.15 27.25 2.88
C TRP A 463 5.24 27.77 1.94
N ALA A 464 6.32 26.99 1.72
CA ALA A 464 7.38 27.38 0.80
C ALA A 464 6.86 27.54 -0.64
N SER A 465 5.91 26.69 -1.07
CA SER A 465 5.28 26.82 -2.38
C SER A 465 4.47 28.12 -2.51
N GLU A 466 3.70 28.50 -1.49
CA GLU A 466 2.95 29.76 -1.49
C GLU A 466 3.89 30.97 -1.54
N ILE A 467 4.96 30.98 -0.73
CA ILE A 467 5.97 32.05 -0.75
C ILE A 467 6.63 32.16 -2.14
N ILE A 468 7.04 31.05 -2.74
CA ILE A 468 7.70 31.06 -4.05
C ILE A 468 6.80 31.61 -5.15
N GLU A 469 5.49 31.33 -5.11
CA GLU A 469 4.55 31.90 -6.07
C GLU A 469 4.44 33.44 -5.95
N MET A 470 4.79 34.00 -4.80
CA MET A 470 4.78 35.45 -4.55
C MET A 470 6.14 36.13 -4.76
N LEU A 471 7.26 35.39 -4.72
CA LEU A 471 8.62 35.91 -4.95
C LEU A 471 8.94 36.10 -6.45
N THR A 472 8.19 37.00 -7.09
CA THR A 472 8.22 37.20 -8.55
C THR A 472 9.13 38.35 -9.00
N ASP A 473 9.54 39.26 -8.11
CA ASP A 473 10.39 40.41 -8.43
C ASP A 473 11.30 40.82 -7.25
N GLU A 474 12.22 41.77 -7.48
CA GLU A 474 13.14 42.27 -6.44
C GLU A 474 12.42 43.01 -5.29
N SER A 475 11.24 43.58 -5.54
CA SER A 475 10.43 44.24 -4.51
C SER A 475 9.87 43.21 -3.53
N ALA A 476 9.36 42.09 -4.03
CA ALA A 476 8.89 40.96 -3.23
C ALA A 476 10.01 40.36 -2.37
N ILE A 477 11.22 40.22 -2.91
CA ILE A 477 12.40 39.80 -2.12
C ILE A 477 12.69 40.82 -1.02
N SER A 478 12.71 42.12 -1.35
CA SER A 478 13.03 43.16 -0.37
C SER A 478 12.02 43.17 0.79
N LYS A 479 10.73 42.96 0.47
CA LYS A 479 9.66 42.77 1.46
C LYS A 479 9.86 41.51 2.29
N PHE A 480 10.26 40.40 1.66
CA PHE A 480 10.53 39.13 2.33
C PHE A 480 11.71 39.24 3.32
N ILE A 481 12.82 39.86 2.90
CA ILE A 481 13.99 40.15 3.73
C ILE A 481 13.57 41.03 4.92
N SER A 482 12.83 42.11 4.66
CA SER A 482 12.33 43.02 5.70
C SER A 482 11.38 42.33 6.69
N ALA A 483 10.54 41.41 6.20
CA ALA A 483 9.63 40.66 7.05
C ALA A 483 10.37 39.69 7.99
N LEU A 484 11.47 39.08 7.52
CA LEU A 484 12.29 38.16 8.29
C LEU A 484 13.37 38.82 9.16
N ASP A 485 13.62 40.10 8.98
CA ASP A 485 14.70 40.85 9.64
C ASP A 485 16.08 40.18 9.48
N ILE A 486 16.37 39.72 8.25
CA ILE A 486 17.64 39.09 7.86
C ILE A 486 18.44 39.96 6.91
N ASP A 487 19.74 39.74 6.83
CA ASP A 487 20.60 40.42 5.86
C ASP A 487 20.46 39.82 4.44
N LYS A 488 20.64 40.67 3.41
CA LYS A 488 20.60 40.23 2.01
C LYS A 488 21.67 39.18 1.67
N GLU A 489 22.74 39.10 2.46
CA GLU A 489 23.81 38.12 2.30
C GLU A 489 23.39 36.71 2.79
N GLU A 490 22.36 36.62 3.63
CA GLU A 490 21.83 35.34 4.15
C GLU A 490 20.85 34.65 3.19
N ILE A 491 20.35 35.37 2.18
CA ILE A 491 19.44 34.81 1.17
C ILE A 491 20.21 34.21 -0.01
N LEU A 492 19.54 33.31 -0.74
CA LEU A 492 20.08 32.76 -1.98
C LEU A 492 20.19 33.85 -3.06
N GLU A 493 21.23 33.75 -3.90
CA GLU A 493 21.40 34.62 -5.06
C GLU A 493 20.31 34.36 -6.12
N GLY A 494 19.68 35.43 -6.61
CA GLY A 494 18.58 35.37 -7.57
C GLY A 494 17.22 35.03 -6.95
N TYR A 495 16.13 35.17 -7.71
CA TYR A 495 14.77 34.87 -7.24
C TYR A 495 13.99 33.96 -8.20
N PRO A 496 13.02 33.18 -7.70
CA PRO A 496 12.21 32.25 -8.51
C PRO A 496 11.54 32.83 -9.76
N GLY A 497 11.27 34.14 -9.79
CA GLY A 497 10.69 34.85 -10.94
C GLY A 497 11.70 35.49 -11.90
N SER A 498 13.00 35.41 -11.64
CA SER A 498 14.03 36.16 -12.37
C SER A 498 14.34 35.61 -13.77
N VAL A 499 14.00 34.35 -14.00
CA VAL A 499 14.25 33.62 -15.25
C VAL A 499 12.93 33.01 -15.70
N SER A 500 12.71 32.84 -17.02
CA SER A 500 11.47 32.22 -17.51
C SER A 500 11.29 30.81 -16.92
N ASP A 501 10.04 30.43 -16.67
CA ASP A 501 9.68 29.11 -16.12
C ASP A 501 10.15 27.92 -16.97
N GLU A 502 10.46 28.17 -18.24
CA GLU A 502 10.93 27.15 -19.18
C GLU A 502 12.46 26.91 -19.11
N ASN A 503 13.21 27.71 -18.33
CA ASN A 503 14.65 27.55 -18.19
C ASN A 503 15.03 26.60 -17.04
N ILE A 504 15.94 25.66 -17.30
CA ILE A 504 16.52 24.72 -16.31
C ILE A 504 17.07 25.46 -15.10
N ASP A 505 17.74 26.59 -15.31
CA ASP A 505 18.35 27.38 -14.24
C ASP A 505 17.30 27.88 -13.26
N ASN A 506 16.11 28.26 -13.75
CA ASN A 506 15.02 28.70 -12.89
C ASN A 506 14.48 27.57 -12.02
N ILE A 507 14.41 26.35 -12.57
CA ILE A 507 13.94 25.17 -11.83
C ILE A 507 14.93 24.81 -10.72
N GLN A 508 16.23 24.84 -11.02
CA GLN A 508 17.26 24.63 -10.01
C GLN A 508 17.21 25.70 -8.92
N LEU A 509 16.99 26.96 -9.31
CA LEU A 509 16.84 28.08 -8.39
C LEU A 509 15.61 27.89 -7.49
N LYS A 510 14.43 27.60 -8.06
CA LYS A 510 13.20 27.26 -7.30
C LYS A 510 13.43 26.12 -6.32
N ARG A 511 14.12 25.05 -6.76
CA ARG A 511 14.46 23.93 -5.88
C ARG A 511 15.36 24.35 -4.71
N LYS A 512 16.36 25.19 -4.95
CA LYS A 512 17.22 25.74 -3.88
C LYS A 512 16.38 26.59 -2.91
N TRP A 513 15.50 27.46 -3.43
CA TRP A 513 14.58 28.25 -2.63
C TRP A 513 13.64 27.40 -1.78
N ILE A 514 13.05 26.32 -2.31
CA ILE A 514 12.23 25.40 -1.51
C ILE A 514 13.04 24.82 -0.34
N GLN A 515 14.27 24.36 -0.58
CA GLN A 515 15.11 23.78 0.48
C GLN A 515 15.48 24.82 1.56
N PHE A 516 15.81 26.04 1.13
CA PHE A 516 16.08 27.15 2.03
C PHE A 516 14.86 27.51 2.88
N LEU A 517 13.70 27.73 2.26
CA LEU A 517 12.45 28.09 2.95
C LEU A 517 11.99 26.98 3.92
N LYS A 518 12.19 25.71 3.58
CA LYS A 518 11.83 24.62 4.49
C LYS A 518 12.62 24.62 5.80
N THR A 519 13.83 25.14 5.78
CA THR A 519 14.80 25.00 6.88
C THR A 519 15.13 26.31 7.60
N ILE A 520 14.73 27.46 7.05
CA ILE A 520 15.02 28.76 7.66
C ILE A 520 14.29 28.96 9.00
N PRO A 521 15.01 29.12 10.13
CA PRO A 521 14.39 29.43 11.41
C PRO A 521 14.06 30.93 11.49
N PHE A 522 12.87 31.25 11.97
CA PHE A 522 12.45 32.62 12.27
C PHE A 522 11.63 32.69 13.56
N ASP A 523 11.30 33.89 14.01
CA ASP A 523 10.49 34.15 15.20
C ASP A 523 9.01 34.45 14.86
N TRP A 524 8.19 34.55 15.89
CA TRP A 524 6.76 34.79 15.72
C TRP A 524 6.44 36.14 15.06
N ASP A 525 7.19 37.20 15.38
CA ASP A 525 6.98 38.51 14.79
C ASP A 525 7.24 38.50 13.29
N SER A 526 8.31 37.82 12.86
CA SER A 526 8.61 37.60 11.45
C SER A 526 7.53 36.75 10.78
N CYS A 527 7.03 35.71 11.46
CA CYS A 527 5.91 34.90 10.98
C CYS A 527 4.66 35.75 10.69
N MET A 528 4.26 36.61 11.63
CA MET A 528 3.09 37.48 11.46
C MET A 528 3.26 38.45 10.28
N LYS A 529 4.45 39.05 10.13
CA LYS A 529 4.77 39.94 8.99
C LYS A 529 4.66 39.17 7.66
N LEU A 530 5.22 37.96 7.60
CA LEU A 530 5.15 37.11 6.41
C LEU A 530 3.71 36.74 6.04
N CYS A 531 2.91 36.27 7.01
CA CYS A 531 1.50 35.93 6.78
C CYS A 531 0.69 37.13 6.28
N ARG A 532 0.93 38.34 6.82
CA ARG A 532 0.23 39.57 6.41
C ARG A 532 0.66 40.05 5.03
N GLU A 533 1.96 40.03 4.75
CA GLU A 533 2.51 40.55 3.49
C GLU A 533 2.25 39.60 2.31
N PHE A 534 2.34 38.28 2.54
CA PHE A 534 2.25 37.26 1.49
C PHE A 534 0.95 36.44 1.50
N GLY A 535 0.06 36.67 2.47
CA GLY A 535 -1.23 35.99 2.56
C GLY A 535 -1.14 34.48 2.88
N THR A 536 -0.01 34.01 3.37
CA THR A 536 0.20 32.60 3.73
C THR A 536 -0.58 32.24 5.00
N ALA A 537 -0.93 30.96 5.16
CA ALA A 537 -1.38 30.49 6.46
C ALA A 537 -0.21 30.48 7.47
N VAL A 538 -0.53 30.43 8.76
CA VAL A 538 0.47 30.27 9.83
C VAL A 538 1.19 28.93 9.59
N PRO A 539 2.52 28.91 9.35
CA PRO A 539 3.27 27.69 9.16
C PRO A 539 3.66 27.03 10.49
N PRO A 540 4.06 25.75 10.48
CA PRO A 540 4.76 25.15 11.61
C PRO A 540 6.03 25.96 11.96
N PRO A 541 6.39 26.06 13.26
CA PRO A 541 5.84 25.28 14.37
C PRO A 541 4.68 25.95 15.13
N TRP A 542 4.22 27.15 14.72
CA TRP A 542 3.06 27.82 15.35
C TRP A 542 1.71 27.32 14.85
N ASN A 543 1.69 26.52 13.78
CA ASN A 543 0.50 25.80 13.37
C ASN A 543 0.25 24.58 14.26
N LEU A 544 -0.58 24.75 15.29
CA LEU A 544 -0.78 23.76 16.35
C LEU A 544 -1.81 22.70 15.98
N ASN A 545 -1.84 21.62 16.76
CA ASN A 545 -2.79 20.50 16.61
C ASN A 545 -4.20 20.83 17.15
N TRP A 546 -4.82 21.90 16.65
CA TRP A 546 -6.14 22.38 17.11
C TRP A 546 -7.26 21.35 17.02
N LEU A 547 -7.18 20.39 16.09
CA LEU A 547 -8.17 19.32 15.94
C LEU A 547 -8.22 18.37 17.16
N ASP A 548 -7.09 18.22 17.86
CA ASP A 548 -6.99 17.30 19.01
C ASP A 548 -7.42 17.96 20.33
N LEU A 549 -7.50 19.30 20.37
CA LEU A 549 -7.93 20.05 21.55
C LEU A 549 -9.47 20.12 21.61
N PRO A 550 -10.11 19.66 22.70
CA PRO A 550 -11.56 19.78 22.86
C PRO A 550 -12.02 21.24 22.83
N ILE A 551 -13.08 21.52 22.08
CA ILE A 551 -13.64 22.88 21.96
C ILE A 551 -14.15 23.39 23.32
N GLU A 552 -14.60 22.48 24.17
CA GLU A 552 -15.12 22.72 25.51
C GLU A 552 -14.06 23.29 26.47
N TRP A 553 -12.78 23.11 26.17
CA TRP A 553 -11.66 23.54 27.02
C TRP A 553 -11.20 24.97 26.71
N LEU A 554 -11.58 25.53 25.57
CA LEU A 554 -11.03 26.80 25.06
C LEU A 554 -11.28 27.98 25.99
N GLY A 555 -12.49 28.10 26.57
CA GLY A 555 -12.83 29.19 27.48
C GLY A 555 -11.99 29.15 28.78
N SER A 556 -11.96 27.99 29.44
CA SER A 556 -11.15 27.80 30.65
C SER A 556 -9.66 28.00 30.38
N LEU A 557 -9.15 27.56 29.23
CA LEU A 557 -7.76 27.76 28.83
C LEU A 557 -7.44 29.23 28.57
N HIS A 558 -8.32 29.96 27.88
CA HIS A 558 -8.20 31.40 27.64
C HIS A 558 -8.05 32.17 28.97
N ASP A 559 -8.89 31.87 29.95
CA ASP A 559 -8.88 32.57 31.25
C ASP A 559 -7.61 32.29 32.07
N VAL A 560 -7.07 31.06 32.00
CA VAL A 560 -5.78 30.74 32.60
C VAL A 560 -4.65 31.53 31.95
N LEU A 561 -4.67 31.63 30.62
CA LEU A 561 -3.57 32.24 29.87
C LEU A 561 -3.43 33.74 30.15
N LEU A 562 -4.52 34.43 30.50
CA LEU A 562 -4.49 35.83 30.94
C LEU A 562 -3.67 36.06 32.23
N GLN A 563 -3.46 35.02 33.03
CA GLN A 563 -2.66 35.08 34.26
C GLN A 563 -1.19 34.68 34.04
N SER A 564 -0.81 34.39 32.80
CA SER A 564 0.55 33.96 32.45
C SER A 564 1.52 35.13 32.46
N SER A 565 2.78 34.83 32.76
CA SER A 565 3.89 35.80 32.70
C SER A 565 4.90 35.40 31.64
N VAL A 566 5.64 36.35 31.10
CA VAL A 566 6.73 36.10 30.15
C VAL A 566 8.07 36.19 30.86
N ILE A 567 8.99 35.28 30.55
CA ILE A 567 10.37 35.24 31.06
C ILE A 567 11.37 35.21 29.89
N ASP A 568 12.60 35.63 30.15
CA ASP A 568 13.67 35.62 29.14
C ASP A 568 14.30 34.21 28.99
N VAL A 569 14.74 33.88 27.78
CA VAL A 569 15.34 32.56 27.44
C VAL A 569 16.54 32.21 28.32
N SER A 570 17.31 33.20 28.76
CA SER A 570 18.48 32.98 29.64
C SER A 570 18.11 32.46 31.03
N GLU A 571 16.84 32.54 31.42
CA GLU A 571 16.39 32.18 32.76
C GLU A 571 16.10 30.69 32.94
N SER A 572 16.11 29.87 31.87
CA SER A 572 15.95 28.41 31.98
C SER A 572 16.68 27.64 30.84
N ASN A 573 16.68 26.31 30.92
CA ASN A 573 17.37 25.42 29.98
C ASN A 573 16.66 25.39 28.62
N GLN A 574 17.40 25.72 27.56
CA GLN A 574 16.91 25.58 26.19
C GLN A 574 16.96 24.10 25.76
N ILE A 575 15.86 23.63 25.21
CA ILE A 575 15.74 22.29 24.63
C ILE A 575 16.08 22.35 23.14
N ASP A 576 17.16 21.69 22.74
CA ASP A 576 17.71 21.68 21.38
C ASP A 576 17.37 20.40 20.60
N TRP A 577 16.09 19.98 20.69
CA TRP A 577 15.56 18.77 20.03
C TRP A 577 15.15 18.99 18.57
N ASN A 578 14.89 20.25 18.20
CA ASN A 578 14.60 20.70 16.84
C ASN A 578 14.97 22.20 16.70
N PHE A 579 14.98 22.71 15.46
CA PHE A 579 15.47 24.06 15.15
C PHE A 579 14.51 24.86 14.25
N ASP A 580 13.20 24.61 14.36
CA ASP A 580 12.22 25.22 13.45
C ASP A 580 11.95 26.71 13.71
N ALA A 581 12.16 27.17 14.94
CA ALA A 581 11.86 28.52 15.37
C ALA A 581 12.97 29.12 16.24
N LYS A 582 13.07 30.45 16.20
CA LYS A 582 13.81 31.26 17.17
C LYS A 582 12.80 31.79 18.19
N SER A 583 13.00 31.48 19.47
CA SER A 583 12.19 32.03 20.55
C SER A 583 13.10 32.87 21.44
N ASN A 584 12.73 34.13 21.66
CA ASN A 584 13.47 35.08 22.51
C ASN A 584 12.85 35.20 23.91
N GLN A 585 11.62 34.71 24.07
CA GLN A 585 10.80 34.84 25.28
C GLN A 585 9.99 33.58 25.50
N TRP A 586 9.84 33.17 26.76
CA TRP A 586 9.09 31.98 27.14
C TRP A 586 7.86 32.33 27.97
N LEU A 587 6.80 31.55 27.83
CA LEU A 587 5.56 31.73 28.59
C LEU A 587 5.57 30.85 29.83
N LYS A 588 5.46 31.47 31.00
CA LYS A 588 5.35 30.81 32.30
C LYS A 588 3.92 30.80 32.79
N ILE A 589 3.39 29.62 33.10
CA ILE A 589 2.08 29.43 33.74
C ILE A 589 2.30 28.84 35.14
N SER A 590 1.99 29.63 36.16
CA SER A 590 2.34 29.31 37.55
C SER A 590 1.41 28.24 38.15
N GLY A 591 1.96 27.28 38.88
CA GLY A 591 1.23 26.20 39.56
C GLY A 591 0.58 25.17 38.63
N ALA A 592 0.83 25.24 37.32
CA ALA A 592 0.15 24.45 36.30
C ALA A 592 0.37 22.93 36.43
N VAL A 593 1.47 22.51 37.04
CA VAL A 593 1.89 21.10 37.12
C VAL A 593 2.08 20.64 38.57
N LYS A 594 1.51 21.39 39.52
CA LYS A 594 1.54 21.04 40.93
C LYS A 594 1.02 19.63 41.18
N GLY A 595 1.83 18.78 41.79
CA GLY A 595 1.48 17.39 42.08
C GLY A 595 1.44 16.47 40.85
N TRP A 596 2.02 16.89 39.72
CA TRP A 596 2.16 16.06 38.52
C TRP A 596 3.15 14.90 38.74
N GLY A 597 2.88 13.76 38.10
CA GLY A 597 3.80 12.64 38.01
C GLY A 597 3.70 11.95 36.64
N PRO A 598 4.72 11.14 36.28
CA PRO A 598 4.76 10.44 35.00
C PRO A 598 3.66 9.37 34.89
N VAL A 599 3.28 9.04 33.65
CA VAL A 599 2.29 7.99 33.39
C VAL A 599 2.88 6.65 33.78
N LEU A 600 2.14 5.88 34.59
CA LEU A 600 2.55 4.55 35.02
C LEU A 600 1.75 3.50 34.25
N SER A 601 2.44 2.75 33.39
CA SER A 601 1.83 1.73 32.55
C SER A 601 0.99 0.73 33.37
N GLY A 602 -0.25 0.50 32.96
CA GLY A 602 -1.18 -0.43 33.62
C GLY A 602 -1.85 0.08 34.89
N LYS A 603 -1.74 1.38 35.20
CA LYS A 603 -2.48 2.02 36.31
C LYS A 603 -3.56 2.95 35.81
N ASP A 604 -4.59 3.15 36.64
CA ASP A 604 -5.63 4.15 36.42
C ASP A 604 -5.09 5.58 36.67
N PRO A 605 -5.70 6.60 36.03
CA PRO A 605 -5.37 8.00 36.29
C PRO A 605 -5.55 8.37 37.77
N PRO A 606 -4.83 9.39 38.26
CA PRO A 606 -4.99 9.86 39.63
C PRO A 606 -6.41 10.40 39.87
N VAL A 607 -6.91 10.20 41.09
CA VAL A 607 -8.28 10.60 41.48
C VAL A 607 -8.47 12.11 41.37
N ASN A 608 -7.43 12.88 41.70
CA ASN A 608 -7.41 14.33 41.53
C ASN A 608 -6.43 14.68 40.42
N PRO A 609 -6.84 15.45 39.40
CA PRO A 609 -5.93 15.89 38.36
C PRO A 609 -4.84 16.82 38.92
N PRO A 610 -3.61 16.77 38.37
CA PRO A 610 -2.55 17.73 38.69
C PRO A 610 -2.91 19.18 38.37
N GLY A 611 -2.21 20.12 39.01
CA GLY A 611 -2.38 21.55 38.77
C GLY A 611 -3.60 22.17 39.47
N PRO A 612 -4.02 23.38 39.07
CA PRO A 612 -5.17 24.05 39.66
C PRO A 612 -6.49 23.35 39.29
N ILE A 613 -7.43 23.32 40.24
CA ILE A 613 -8.79 22.84 39.98
C ILE A 613 -9.52 23.92 39.18
N ILE A 614 -9.77 23.64 37.91
CA ILE A 614 -10.46 24.52 36.98
C ILE A 614 -11.77 23.85 36.58
N ASP A 615 -12.86 24.60 36.64
CA ASP A 615 -14.16 24.11 36.15
C ASP A 615 -14.15 24.14 34.61
N VAL A 616 -14.53 23.01 34.01
CA VAL A 616 -14.50 22.79 32.56
C VAL A 616 -15.87 22.34 32.12
N SER A 617 -16.31 22.86 30.97
CA SER A 617 -17.57 22.46 30.37
C SER A 617 -17.60 20.96 30.11
N LYS A 618 -18.73 20.32 30.41
CA LYS A 618 -18.94 18.90 30.14
C LYS A 618 -18.74 18.59 28.65
N PRO A 619 -18.26 17.38 28.32
CA PRO A 619 -18.03 17.02 26.93
C PRO A 619 -19.36 17.00 26.16
N LEU A 620 -19.31 17.45 24.90
CA LEU A 620 -20.47 17.52 23.99
C LEU A 620 -21.01 16.13 23.66
N LYS A 621 -20.11 15.14 23.61
CA LYS A 621 -20.43 13.71 23.54
C LYS A 621 -20.05 13.08 24.88
N ASN A 622 -20.48 11.85 25.17
CA ASN A 622 -20.22 11.18 26.45
C ASN A 622 -18.76 11.23 26.97
N GLN A 623 -17.78 11.46 26.09
CA GLN A 623 -16.36 11.65 26.41
C GLN A 623 -15.75 12.77 25.54
N TYR A 624 -14.70 13.43 26.04
CA TYR A 624 -13.87 14.35 25.23
C TYR A 624 -13.17 13.62 24.09
N CYS A 625 -12.85 14.32 23.00
CA CYS A 625 -12.12 13.74 21.86
C CYS A 625 -10.72 13.21 22.24
N CYS A 626 -10.11 13.77 23.29
CA CYS A 626 -8.83 13.38 23.83
C CYS A 626 -8.92 12.31 24.94
N GLY A 627 -10.12 11.78 25.23
CA GLY A 627 -10.33 10.83 26.33
C GLY A 627 -10.02 11.41 27.71
N ASP A 628 -9.36 10.61 28.55
CA ASP A 628 -9.13 10.92 29.97
C ASP A 628 -7.74 11.52 30.27
N ILE A 629 -7.15 12.19 29.28
CA ILE A 629 -5.80 12.78 29.40
C ILE A 629 -5.76 13.87 30.48
N MET A 630 -6.86 14.63 30.65
CA MET A 630 -6.96 15.67 31.67
C MET A 630 -6.77 15.13 33.08
N GLN A 631 -7.25 13.91 33.36
CA GLN A 631 -7.06 13.29 34.67
C GLN A 631 -5.58 12.98 34.94
N TRP A 632 -4.80 12.62 33.92
CA TRP A 632 -3.37 12.31 34.07
C TRP A 632 -2.49 13.54 34.26
N HIS A 633 -2.79 14.63 33.55
CA HIS A 633 -1.84 15.74 33.42
C HIS A 633 -2.39 17.09 33.91
N GLY A 634 -3.69 17.19 34.19
CA GLY A 634 -4.36 18.46 34.48
C GLY A 634 -4.72 19.21 33.20
N LEU A 635 -5.66 20.16 33.28
CA LEU A 635 -6.18 20.88 32.10
C LEU A 635 -5.07 21.59 31.33
N ILE A 636 -4.20 22.32 32.03
CA ILE A 636 -3.19 23.19 31.42
C ILE A 636 -2.16 22.36 30.65
N LYS A 637 -1.50 21.42 31.34
CA LYS A 637 -0.49 20.55 30.71
C LYS A 637 -1.10 19.72 29.57
N SER A 638 -2.29 19.16 29.77
CA SER A 638 -2.99 18.41 28.71
C SER A 638 -3.24 19.26 27.48
N SER A 639 -3.67 20.51 27.67
CA SER A 639 -3.97 21.43 26.56
C SER A 639 -2.72 21.73 25.72
N VAL A 640 -1.61 22.07 26.37
CA VAL A 640 -0.36 22.38 25.66
C VAL A 640 0.27 21.12 25.04
N MET A 641 0.09 19.94 25.65
CA MET A 641 0.51 18.66 25.06
C MET A 641 -0.32 18.30 23.82
N LEU A 642 -1.65 18.44 23.88
CA LEU A 642 -2.54 18.20 22.73
C LEU A 642 -2.21 19.14 21.57
N LEU A 643 -1.92 20.41 21.86
CA LEU A 643 -1.48 21.38 20.87
C LEU A 643 -0.08 21.11 20.31
N GLY A 644 0.71 20.26 20.96
CA GLY A 644 2.08 19.92 20.55
C GLY A 644 3.12 20.98 20.91
N ILE A 645 2.85 21.82 21.92
CA ILE A 645 3.72 22.93 22.32
C ILE A 645 4.86 22.41 23.21
N PRO A 646 6.14 22.63 22.83
CA PRO A 646 7.28 22.23 23.64
C PRO A 646 7.33 22.96 24.99
N HIS A 647 7.59 22.21 26.07
CA HIS A 647 7.63 22.74 27.42
C HIS A 647 8.43 21.87 28.39
N HIS A 648 8.86 22.47 29.50
CA HIS A 648 9.46 21.78 30.64
C HIS A 648 8.84 22.26 31.96
N HIS A 649 9.15 21.58 33.05
CA HIS A 649 8.71 21.94 34.39
C HIS A 649 9.78 22.76 35.12
N ASP A 650 9.36 23.79 35.84
CA ASP A 650 10.18 24.53 36.81
C ASP A 650 9.45 24.53 38.16
N GLY A 651 9.76 23.54 39.00
CA GLY A 651 9.00 23.27 40.22
C GLY A 651 7.55 22.89 39.94
N ASP A 652 6.60 23.67 40.47
CA ASP A 652 5.15 23.51 40.24
C ASP A 652 4.67 24.23 38.96
N ASP A 653 5.55 24.96 38.27
CA ASP A 653 5.24 25.80 37.12
C ASP A 653 5.56 25.09 35.80
N ILE A 654 4.88 25.48 34.72
CA ILE A 654 5.16 25.03 33.36
C ILE A 654 5.73 26.18 32.53
N ILE A 655 6.80 25.92 31.78
CA ILE A 655 7.48 26.88 30.93
C ILE A 655 7.37 26.44 29.48
N LEU A 656 6.67 27.21 28.65
CA LEU A 656 6.51 26.96 27.22
C LEU A 656 7.65 27.63 26.46
N THR A 657 8.46 26.83 25.76
CA THR A 657 9.76 27.29 25.23
C THR A 657 9.69 27.81 23.79
N SER A 658 8.66 27.43 23.03
CA SER A 658 8.46 27.88 21.66
C SER A 658 7.03 27.63 21.22
N SER A 659 6.59 28.28 20.14
CA SER A 659 5.28 28.08 19.48
C SER A 659 4.05 28.48 20.29
N TRP A 660 4.22 28.91 21.55
CA TRP A 660 3.13 29.33 22.43
C TRP A 660 2.43 30.59 21.93
N GLU A 661 3.10 31.40 21.12
CA GLU A 661 2.55 32.62 20.53
C GLU A 661 1.38 32.29 19.58
N GLY A 662 1.48 31.18 18.85
CA GLY A 662 0.40 30.70 17.99
C GLY A 662 -0.85 30.28 18.78
N MET A 663 -0.66 29.77 20.00
CA MET A 663 -1.77 29.46 20.92
C MET A 663 -2.45 30.74 21.40
N LEU A 664 -1.67 31.77 21.79
CA LEU A 664 -2.26 33.04 22.20
C LEU A 664 -3.05 33.68 21.06
N ASP A 665 -2.46 33.79 19.88
CA ASP A 665 -3.13 34.39 18.72
C ASP A 665 -4.42 33.63 18.35
N GLY A 666 -4.35 32.29 18.34
CA GLY A 666 -5.50 31.46 18.02
C GLY A 666 -6.64 31.53 19.05
N LEU A 667 -6.32 31.85 20.31
CA LEU A 667 -7.32 32.08 21.36
C LEU A 667 -7.78 33.54 21.46
N GLY A 668 -7.37 34.41 20.53
CA GLY A 668 -7.72 35.83 20.57
C GLY A 668 -6.98 36.63 21.64
N LEU A 669 -5.83 36.13 22.10
CA LEU A 669 -4.93 36.78 23.04
C LEU A 669 -3.74 37.40 22.31
N GLU A 670 -3.13 38.42 22.92
CA GLU A 670 -1.90 39.03 22.44
C GLU A 670 -1.01 39.46 23.61
N LEU A 671 0.28 39.67 23.32
CA LEU A 671 1.22 40.19 24.30
C LEU A 671 1.33 41.72 24.16
N LYS A 672 1.02 42.46 25.24
CA LYS A 672 1.23 43.90 25.34
C LYS A 672 1.99 44.22 26.62
N ASN A 673 3.15 44.89 26.49
CA ASN A 673 4.01 45.24 27.63
C ASN A 673 4.36 44.03 28.53
N ASN A 674 4.71 42.89 27.93
CA ASN A 674 4.98 41.61 28.61
C ASN A 674 3.82 41.04 29.45
N GLN A 675 2.59 41.51 29.23
CA GLN A 675 1.38 40.95 29.82
C GLN A 675 0.48 40.39 28.72
N VAL A 676 -0.13 39.23 29.00
CA VAL A 676 -1.12 38.62 28.12
C VAL A 676 -2.44 39.36 28.30
N VAL A 677 -2.99 39.87 27.20
CA VAL A 677 -4.26 40.60 27.18
C VAL A 677 -5.19 40.07 26.10
N THR A 678 -6.49 40.23 26.31
CA THR A 678 -7.50 39.86 25.32
C THR A 678 -7.52 40.85 24.16
N ARG A 679 -7.34 40.35 22.94
CA ARG A 679 -7.56 41.07 21.68
C ARG A 679 -9.00 40.87 21.19
N ILE A 680 -9.47 39.62 21.18
CA ILE A 680 -10.83 39.22 20.80
C ILE A 680 -11.36 38.27 21.86
N ASP A 681 -12.53 38.56 22.43
CA ASP A 681 -13.19 37.67 23.38
C ASP A 681 -13.70 36.41 22.67
N ILE A 682 -13.24 35.25 23.12
CA ILE A 682 -13.58 33.94 22.54
C ILE A 682 -14.97 33.46 22.95
N ASN A 683 -15.47 33.90 24.10
CA ASN A 683 -16.68 33.34 24.73
C ASN A 683 -17.94 33.46 23.84
N PRO A 684 -18.23 34.59 23.18
CA PRO A 684 -19.40 34.70 22.30
C PRO A 684 -19.38 33.71 21.14
N HIS A 685 -18.20 33.46 20.56
CA HIS A 685 -18.03 32.51 19.46
C HIS A 685 -18.13 31.06 19.92
N LEU A 686 -17.62 30.77 21.11
CA LEU A 686 -17.67 29.46 21.75
C LEU A 686 -19.10 29.08 22.12
N GLU A 687 -19.81 29.97 22.83
CA GLU A 687 -21.20 29.74 23.26
C GLU A 687 -22.15 29.48 22.08
N ASP A 688 -22.04 30.26 21.00
CA ASP A 688 -22.82 30.03 19.77
C ASP A 688 -22.54 28.65 19.18
N SER A 689 -21.26 28.29 19.06
CA SER A 689 -20.83 27.04 18.42
C SER A 689 -21.27 25.82 19.26
N VAL A 690 -21.02 25.84 20.57
CA VAL A 690 -21.43 24.80 21.53
C VAL A 690 -22.95 24.62 21.52
N LYS A 691 -23.71 25.71 21.52
CA LYS A 691 -25.18 25.67 21.49
C LYS A 691 -25.71 25.06 20.19
N ARG A 692 -25.14 25.43 19.05
CA ARG A 692 -25.52 24.87 17.74
C ARG A 692 -25.21 23.38 17.64
N ILE A 693 -24.03 22.96 18.11
CA ILE A 693 -23.62 21.55 18.12
C ILE A 693 -24.52 20.73 19.06
N THR A 694 -24.78 21.22 20.27
CA THR A 694 -25.67 20.55 21.23
C THR A 694 -27.08 20.38 20.67
N ASN A 695 -27.63 21.40 20.02
CA ASN A 695 -28.94 21.31 19.38
C ASN A 695 -28.95 20.28 18.24
N ALA A 696 -27.89 20.23 17.43
CA ALA A 696 -27.76 19.24 16.36
C ALA A 696 -27.67 17.80 16.91
N LEU A 697 -26.91 17.58 17.99
CA LEU A 697 -26.81 16.28 18.65
C LEU A 697 -28.16 15.83 19.22
N ASN A 698 -28.87 16.71 19.92
CA ASN A 698 -30.20 16.41 20.46
C ASN A 698 -31.20 16.04 19.36
N LEU A 699 -31.15 16.75 18.22
CA LEU A 699 -32.01 16.50 17.08
C LEU A 699 -31.72 15.15 16.42
N LEU A 700 -30.45 14.75 16.30
CA LEU A 700 -30.08 13.43 15.79
C LEU A 700 -30.38 12.31 16.78
N GLN A 701 -30.19 12.54 18.08
CA GLN A 701 -30.53 11.56 19.10
C GLN A 701 -32.03 11.23 19.06
N ALA A 702 -32.89 12.25 18.94
CA ALA A 702 -34.33 12.06 18.79
C ALA A 702 -34.69 11.24 17.54
N GLU A 703 -33.99 11.45 16.42
CA GLU A 703 -34.20 10.67 15.19
C GLU A 703 -33.66 9.23 15.30
N GLU A 704 -32.53 9.02 15.97
CA GLU A 704 -32.02 7.69 16.27
C GLU A 704 -33.01 6.91 17.14
N ASP A 705 -33.59 7.55 18.15
CA ASP A 705 -34.54 6.90 19.05
C ASP A 705 -35.85 6.57 18.32
N ARG A 706 -36.36 7.48 17.47
CA ARG A 706 -37.48 7.18 16.54
C ARG A 706 -37.17 6.00 15.62
N SER A 707 -35.96 5.96 15.05
CA SER A 707 -35.52 4.88 14.16
C SER A 707 -35.41 3.54 14.88
N LYS A 708 -34.93 3.54 16.14
CA LYS A 708 -34.89 2.34 16.99
C LYS A 708 -36.29 1.83 17.31
N GLU A 709 -37.22 2.72 17.67
CA GLU A 709 -38.62 2.35 17.91
C GLU A 709 -39.27 1.73 16.66
N LEU A 710 -39.04 2.33 15.49
CA LEU A 710 -39.52 1.80 14.22
C LEU A 710 -38.93 0.42 13.90
N GLU A 711 -37.65 0.20 14.15
CA GLU A 711 -36.99 -1.09 13.92
C GLU A 711 -37.49 -2.16 14.90
N ILE A 712 -37.80 -1.78 16.14
CA ILE A 712 -38.46 -2.67 17.12
C ILE A 712 -39.83 -3.11 16.57
N GLU A 713 -40.64 -2.19 16.06
CA GLU A 713 -41.94 -2.54 15.45
C GLU A 713 -41.77 -3.43 14.20
N ARG A 714 -40.84 -3.10 13.31
CA ARG A 714 -40.50 -3.95 12.15
C ARG A 714 -40.06 -5.35 12.56
N SER A 715 -39.25 -5.46 13.61
CA SER A 715 -38.76 -6.75 14.11
C SER A 715 -39.89 -7.63 14.66
N LYS A 716 -40.87 -7.05 15.37
CA LYS A 716 -42.05 -7.79 15.88
C LYS A 716 -42.85 -8.41 14.73
N VAL A 717 -43.10 -7.62 13.68
CA VAL A 717 -43.85 -8.05 12.50
C VAL A 717 -43.06 -9.08 11.69
N ARG A 718 -41.74 -8.87 11.53
CA ARG A 718 -40.81 -9.80 10.86
C ARG A 718 -40.82 -11.17 11.55
N ILE A 719 -40.61 -11.21 12.87
CA ILE A 719 -40.58 -12.45 13.65
C ILE A 719 -41.92 -13.20 13.59
N ALA A 720 -43.05 -12.49 13.66
CA ALA A 720 -44.37 -13.09 13.55
C ALA A 720 -44.59 -13.76 12.18
N ALA A 721 -44.17 -13.10 11.09
CA ALA A 721 -44.29 -13.61 9.74
C ALA A 721 -43.34 -14.80 9.46
N GLU A 722 -42.09 -14.71 9.91
CA GLU A 722 -41.13 -15.82 9.82
C GLU A 722 -41.61 -17.05 10.61
N THR A 723 -42.16 -16.84 11.81
CA THR A 723 -42.71 -17.93 12.64
C THR A 723 -43.92 -18.58 11.97
N ALA A 724 -44.81 -17.79 11.37
CA ALA A 724 -45.98 -18.31 10.64
C ALA A 724 -45.57 -19.08 9.37
N ALA A 725 -44.55 -18.63 8.64
CA ALA A 725 -44.02 -19.33 7.47
C ALA A 725 -43.34 -20.66 7.85
N ARG A 726 -42.59 -20.69 8.95
CA ARG A 726 -42.01 -21.93 9.50
C ARG A 726 -43.08 -22.93 9.92
N GLN A 727 -44.17 -22.48 10.53
CA GLN A 727 -45.31 -23.34 10.89
C GLN A 727 -46.02 -23.94 9.66
N ARG A 728 -45.95 -23.27 8.51
CA ARG A 728 -46.46 -23.80 7.22
C ARG A 728 -45.48 -24.74 6.51
N GLY A 729 -44.30 -24.99 7.09
CA GLY A 729 -43.28 -25.86 6.51
C GLY A 729 -42.54 -25.25 5.31
N GLU A 730 -42.55 -23.92 5.17
CA GLU A 730 -41.87 -23.23 4.08
C GLU A 730 -40.34 -23.28 4.24
N GLY A 731 -39.62 -23.27 3.11
CA GLY A 731 -38.15 -23.24 3.10
C GLY A 731 -37.57 -21.93 3.66
N ILE A 732 -36.27 -21.92 3.97
CA ILE A 732 -35.57 -20.80 4.61
C ILE A 732 -35.71 -19.50 3.79
N ALA A 733 -35.44 -19.54 2.49
CA ALA A 733 -35.54 -18.37 1.63
C ALA A 733 -36.97 -17.79 1.51
N ALA A 734 -38.00 -18.65 1.57
CA ALA A 734 -39.40 -18.21 1.55
C ALA A 734 -39.81 -17.58 2.90
N THR A 735 -39.28 -18.12 4.00
CA THR A 735 -39.46 -17.61 5.37
C THR A 735 -38.90 -16.21 5.52
N ASP A 736 -37.65 -16.00 5.08
CA ASP A 736 -36.98 -14.70 5.17
C ASP A 736 -37.69 -13.64 4.31
N LYS A 737 -38.10 -14.03 3.09
CA LYS A 737 -38.89 -13.18 2.19
C LYS A 737 -40.24 -12.78 2.77
N ALA A 738 -40.91 -13.70 3.48
CA ALA A 738 -42.16 -13.39 4.19
C ALA A 738 -41.93 -12.42 5.36
N GLY A 739 -40.80 -12.56 6.07
CA GLY A 739 -40.35 -11.65 7.12
C GLY A 739 -40.11 -10.23 6.61
N GLU A 740 -39.35 -10.09 5.52
CA GLU A 740 -39.07 -8.81 4.87
C GLU A 740 -40.32 -8.15 4.30
N ALA A 741 -41.19 -8.91 3.64
CA ALA A 741 -42.46 -8.40 3.13
C ALA A 741 -43.33 -7.85 4.26
N ALA A 742 -43.40 -8.55 5.39
CA ALA A 742 -44.18 -8.10 6.54
C ALA A 742 -43.56 -6.85 7.20
N ALA A 743 -42.24 -6.78 7.34
CA ALA A 743 -41.54 -5.60 7.85
C ALA A 743 -41.76 -4.37 6.95
N SER A 744 -41.83 -4.55 5.63
CA SER A 744 -42.05 -3.46 4.66
C SER A 744 -43.43 -2.82 4.75
N LEU A 745 -44.42 -3.50 5.34
CA LEU A 745 -45.77 -2.97 5.57
C LEU A 745 -45.80 -1.95 6.72
N VAL A 746 -44.78 -1.91 7.57
CA VAL A 746 -44.63 -0.90 8.62
C VAL A 746 -44.20 0.41 7.97
N ILE A 747 -45.16 1.34 7.82
CA ILE A 747 -44.97 2.64 7.17
C ILE A 747 -44.02 3.50 8.02
N ASP A 748 -42.89 3.89 7.43
CA ASP A 748 -42.03 4.93 7.96
C ASP A 748 -42.54 6.30 7.49
N LYS A 749 -42.91 7.17 8.44
CA LYS A 749 -43.32 8.56 8.14
C LYS A 749 -42.13 9.48 7.87
N GLY A 750 -40.90 9.00 8.08
CA GLY A 750 -39.67 9.79 8.02
C GLY A 750 -39.52 10.75 9.21
N PRO A 751 -38.39 11.49 9.27
CA PRO A 751 -38.21 12.56 10.26
C PRO A 751 -39.19 13.71 10.02
N GLU A 752 -39.55 14.44 11.08
CA GLU A 752 -40.46 15.60 11.01
C GLU A 752 -39.96 16.69 10.03
N ASP A 753 -38.64 16.88 9.94
CA ASP A 753 -37.99 17.83 9.03
C ASP A 753 -36.66 17.27 8.50
N PRO A 754 -36.67 16.61 7.32
CA PRO A 754 -35.46 16.04 6.72
C PRO A 754 -34.36 17.09 6.44
N ASN A 755 -34.73 18.34 6.15
CA ASN A 755 -33.75 19.39 5.83
C ASN A 755 -32.99 19.82 7.08
N LYS A 756 -33.66 19.93 8.22
CA LYS A 756 -32.98 20.22 9.51
C LYS A 756 -32.07 19.09 9.95
N ILE A 757 -32.48 17.84 9.75
CA ILE A 757 -31.63 16.66 10.02
C ILE A 757 -30.36 16.72 9.16
N ASN A 758 -30.49 16.96 7.86
CA ASN A 758 -29.34 17.09 6.97
C ASN A 758 -28.43 18.28 7.35
N ALA A 759 -29.00 19.42 7.74
CA ALA A 759 -28.23 20.56 8.21
C ALA A 759 -27.49 20.27 9.53
N ALA A 760 -28.13 19.57 10.47
CA ALA A 760 -27.52 19.11 11.71
C ALA A 760 -26.37 18.13 11.44
N MET A 761 -26.56 17.17 10.53
CA MET A 761 -25.49 16.25 10.11
C MET A 761 -24.31 16.99 9.47
N ASN A 762 -24.57 17.95 8.57
CA ASN A 762 -23.51 18.76 7.96
C ASN A 762 -22.71 19.52 9.02
N LEU A 763 -23.39 20.13 9.99
CA LEU A 763 -22.74 20.88 11.07
C LEU A 763 -21.85 19.97 11.93
N LEU A 764 -22.29 18.74 12.21
CA LEU A 764 -21.47 17.79 12.97
C LEU A 764 -20.30 17.24 12.16
N ASP A 765 -20.48 17.05 10.86
CA ASP A 765 -19.38 16.68 9.96
C ASP A 765 -18.33 17.81 9.91
N GLU A 766 -18.75 19.06 9.73
CA GLU A 766 -17.88 20.25 9.80
C GLU A 766 -17.16 20.34 11.14
N HIS A 767 -17.87 20.15 12.26
CA HIS A 767 -17.24 20.15 13.58
C HIS A 767 -16.24 19.00 13.77
N THR A 768 -16.51 17.83 13.17
CA THR A 768 -15.56 16.70 13.20
C THR A 768 -14.31 16.97 12.38
N ILE A 769 -14.43 17.76 11.30
CA ILE A 769 -13.30 18.13 10.42
C ILE A 769 -12.48 19.27 11.03
N ASP A 770 -13.13 20.34 11.49
CA ASP A 770 -12.45 21.56 11.95
C ASP A 770 -12.20 21.60 13.46
N GLY A 771 -12.98 20.90 14.28
CA GLY A 771 -12.79 20.86 15.73
C GLY A 771 -12.73 22.26 16.36
N SER A 772 -11.66 22.54 17.10
CA SER A 772 -11.40 23.86 17.70
C SER A 772 -10.89 24.90 16.68
N LEU A 773 -10.37 24.47 15.52
CA LEU A 773 -9.83 25.37 14.50
C LEU A 773 -10.90 26.36 13.97
N GLN A 774 -12.17 25.97 14.00
CA GLN A 774 -13.29 26.85 13.60
C GLN A 774 -13.38 28.11 14.48
N ILE A 775 -13.00 28.01 15.76
CA ILE A 775 -13.01 29.13 16.70
C ILE A 775 -11.77 29.98 16.51
N VAL A 776 -10.61 29.32 16.32
CA VAL A 776 -9.34 29.96 16.00
C VAL A 776 -9.46 30.88 14.78
N ARG A 777 -10.08 30.39 13.69
CA ARG A 777 -10.33 31.18 12.46
C ARG A 777 -11.24 32.39 12.68
N LYS A 778 -12.02 32.45 13.76
CA LYS A 778 -12.87 33.60 14.12
C LYS A 778 -12.14 34.60 15.03
N CYS A 779 -11.14 34.13 15.80
CA CYS A 779 -10.43 34.92 16.82
C CYS A 779 -9.06 35.45 16.35
N SER A 780 -8.57 34.99 15.20
CA SER A 780 -7.33 35.43 14.59
C SER A 780 -7.56 36.21 13.30
N GLU A 781 -6.71 37.21 13.08
CA GLU A 781 -6.62 37.94 11.80
C GLU A 781 -5.77 37.19 10.76
N LEU A 782 -5.05 36.15 11.19
CA LEU A 782 -4.20 35.34 10.33
C LEU A 782 -4.99 34.19 9.69
N ARG A 783 -4.49 33.68 8.56
CA ARG A 783 -5.05 32.51 7.90
C ARG A 783 -4.59 31.24 8.63
N TRP A 784 -5.53 30.40 9.04
CA TRP A 784 -5.25 29.15 9.75
C TRP A 784 -5.73 27.92 8.96
N GLU A 785 -4.87 26.92 8.90
CA GLU A 785 -5.10 25.64 8.23
C GLU A 785 -4.71 24.48 9.15
N HIS A 786 -5.27 23.29 8.91
CA HIS A 786 -4.97 22.12 9.73
C HIS A 786 -3.49 21.74 9.70
N ASN A 787 -2.87 21.55 10.86
CA ASN A 787 -1.50 21.00 10.94
C ASN A 787 -1.47 19.50 10.61
N ALA A 788 -2.42 18.72 11.16
CA ALA A 788 -2.46 17.27 11.05
C ALA A 788 -3.90 16.75 10.83
N PRO A 789 -4.55 17.07 9.69
CA PRO A 789 -5.95 16.70 9.47
C PRO A 789 -6.16 15.19 9.31
N VAL A 790 -5.11 14.45 8.91
CA VAL A 790 -5.18 13.01 8.74
C VAL A 790 -3.94 12.33 9.30
N ARG A 791 -4.17 11.28 10.08
CA ARG A 791 -3.16 10.38 10.61
C ARG A 791 -3.35 8.97 10.04
N ILE A 792 -2.23 8.29 9.76
CA ILE A 792 -2.21 6.98 9.12
C ILE A 792 -1.93 5.92 10.18
N GLY A 793 -2.89 5.03 10.40
CA GLY A 793 -2.67 3.82 11.18
C GLY A 793 -1.69 2.88 10.48
N ALA A 794 -0.79 2.27 11.25
CA ALA A 794 0.16 1.31 10.70
C ALA A 794 0.57 0.24 11.71
N ARG A 795 1.02 -0.91 11.20
CA ARG A 795 1.63 -1.98 12.00
C ARG A 795 2.78 -2.64 11.27
N MET A 796 3.71 -3.21 12.03
CA MET A 796 4.79 -4.01 11.46
C MET A 796 4.23 -5.27 10.77
N ALA A 797 4.75 -5.61 9.59
CA ALA A 797 4.26 -6.76 8.82
C ALA A 797 5.32 -7.73 8.31
N ARG A 798 6.48 -7.28 7.84
CA ARG A 798 7.63 -8.15 7.52
C ARG A 798 8.91 -7.37 7.77
N PRO A 799 9.88 -7.88 8.54
CA PRO A 799 11.19 -7.25 8.63
C PRO A 799 11.92 -7.30 7.28
N GLU A 800 12.97 -6.50 7.17
CA GLU A 800 13.96 -6.54 6.11
C GLU A 800 14.65 -7.91 6.00
N LYS A 801 15.19 -8.22 4.82
CA LYS A 801 15.97 -9.45 4.63
C LYS A 801 17.07 -9.25 3.58
N ALA A 802 18.31 -9.47 4.02
CA ALA A 802 19.49 -9.58 3.14
C ALA A 802 20.15 -10.99 3.22
N ALA A 803 19.47 -11.97 3.81
CA ALA A 803 20.02 -13.31 4.01
C ALA A 803 20.17 -14.09 2.70
N HIS A 804 21.21 -14.92 2.63
CA HIS A 804 21.46 -15.82 1.50
C HIS A 804 20.25 -16.71 1.16
N ARG A 805 20.04 -16.97 -0.13
CA ARG A 805 19.01 -17.90 -0.59
C ARG A 805 19.50 -19.34 -0.40
N LEU A 806 19.15 -19.95 0.72
CA LEU A 806 19.48 -21.33 1.05
C LEU A 806 18.27 -22.25 0.84
N MET A 807 18.51 -23.46 0.34
CA MET A 807 17.50 -24.53 0.40
C MET A 807 17.30 -24.98 1.85
N LYS A 808 16.14 -25.57 2.18
CA LYS A 808 15.81 -26.03 3.54
C LYS A 808 16.86 -26.99 4.12
N THR A 809 17.41 -27.85 3.27
CA THR A 809 18.66 -28.56 3.54
C THR A 809 19.80 -27.74 2.93
N SER A 810 20.89 -27.53 3.66
CA SER A 810 22.10 -26.89 3.10
C SER A 810 22.62 -27.72 1.92
N VAL A 811 22.34 -27.27 0.71
CA VAL A 811 22.75 -27.93 -0.54
C VAL A 811 23.91 -27.14 -1.12
N ASN A 812 25.06 -27.79 -1.24
CA ASN A 812 26.26 -27.21 -1.88
C ASN A 812 26.42 -27.64 -3.35
N ALA A 813 25.80 -28.76 -3.76
CA ALA A 813 25.87 -29.29 -5.12
C ALA A 813 24.58 -30.05 -5.49
N LEU A 814 24.16 -29.95 -6.76
CA LEU A 814 23.01 -30.69 -7.29
C LEU A 814 23.43 -32.06 -7.82
N PHE A 815 23.62 -33.02 -6.92
CA PHE A 815 23.89 -34.41 -7.28
C PHE A 815 23.00 -35.35 -6.45
N PRO A 816 22.23 -36.26 -7.07
CA PRO A 816 21.34 -37.13 -6.33
C PRO A 816 22.15 -38.17 -5.56
N ILE A 817 21.94 -38.25 -4.24
CA ILE A 817 22.55 -39.27 -3.38
C ILE A 817 21.52 -40.12 -2.60
N SER A 818 20.23 -39.90 -2.89
CA SER A 818 19.10 -40.57 -2.22
C SER A 818 19.26 -40.56 -0.69
N THR A 819 19.09 -41.70 -0.03
CA THR A 819 19.25 -41.90 1.42
C THR A 819 20.69 -42.22 1.84
N GLN A 820 21.62 -42.42 0.90
CA GLN A 820 22.98 -42.88 1.21
C GLN A 820 23.87 -41.81 1.87
N GLY A 821 23.50 -40.53 1.77
CA GLY A 821 24.20 -39.44 2.46
C GLY A 821 23.71 -39.19 3.90
N GLY A 822 22.85 -40.05 4.44
CA GLY A 822 22.20 -39.84 5.74
C GLY A 822 21.23 -38.65 5.75
N PRO A 823 20.72 -38.25 6.94
CA PRO A 823 19.74 -37.17 7.08
C PRO A 823 20.22 -35.82 6.54
N GLN A 824 21.53 -35.55 6.65
CA GLN A 824 22.18 -34.32 6.19
C GLN A 824 22.57 -34.34 4.70
N LYS A 825 22.37 -35.48 4.02
CA LYS A 825 22.72 -35.66 2.60
C LYS A 825 24.20 -35.31 2.31
N LEU A 826 25.12 -35.84 3.10
CA LEU A 826 26.56 -35.63 2.93
C LEU A 826 27.14 -36.53 1.83
N LEU A 827 27.80 -35.92 0.85
CA LEU A 827 28.49 -36.64 -0.23
C LEU A 827 29.62 -37.52 0.31
N THR A 828 30.33 -37.08 1.36
CA THR A 828 31.41 -37.83 2.00
C THR A 828 30.94 -39.17 2.56
N ILE A 829 29.77 -39.20 3.19
CA ILE A 829 29.15 -40.44 3.69
C ILE A 829 28.72 -41.33 2.51
N ALA A 830 28.03 -40.73 1.52
CA ALA A 830 27.59 -41.46 0.34
C ALA A 830 28.77 -42.08 -0.43
N SER A 831 29.93 -41.41 -0.49
CA SER A 831 31.13 -41.92 -1.16
C SER A 831 31.66 -43.24 -0.57
N GLY A 832 31.42 -43.48 0.73
CA GLY A 832 31.86 -44.69 1.41
C GLY A 832 31.02 -45.95 1.14
N SER A 833 29.86 -45.82 0.48
CA SER A 833 28.91 -46.94 0.26
C SER A 833 29.35 -47.91 -0.86
N GLY A 834 30.34 -47.54 -1.67
CA GLY A 834 30.84 -48.32 -2.82
C GLY A 834 29.92 -48.32 -4.04
N ASN A 835 28.60 -48.38 -3.86
CA ASN A 835 27.62 -48.31 -4.96
C ASN A 835 26.46 -47.37 -4.61
N LEU A 836 26.26 -46.35 -5.44
CA LEU A 836 25.21 -45.35 -5.29
C LEU A 836 24.01 -45.67 -6.16
N ARG A 837 22.89 -46.08 -5.55
CA ARG A 837 21.64 -46.37 -6.27
C ARG A 837 20.72 -45.14 -6.26
N VAL A 838 20.63 -44.46 -7.40
CA VAL A 838 19.97 -43.16 -7.54
C VAL A 838 19.26 -43.02 -8.88
N THR A 839 18.24 -42.17 -8.92
CA THR A 839 17.51 -41.86 -10.15
C THR A 839 18.24 -40.76 -10.92
N VAL A 840 18.75 -41.09 -12.10
CA VAL A 840 19.51 -40.19 -12.99
C VAL A 840 19.14 -40.45 -14.45
N GLY A 841 19.34 -39.46 -15.32
CA GLY A 841 19.08 -39.64 -16.76
C GLY A 841 20.07 -40.62 -17.40
N VAL A 842 19.57 -41.46 -18.31
CA VAL A 842 20.40 -42.40 -19.07
C VAL A 842 21.14 -41.68 -20.19
N ARG A 843 22.46 -41.82 -20.26
CA ARG A 843 23.29 -41.22 -21.32
C ARG A 843 24.26 -42.26 -21.88
N GLU A 844 24.65 -42.09 -23.13
CA GLU A 844 25.60 -42.94 -23.84
C GLU A 844 26.82 -42.13 -24.26
N CYS A 845 28.02 -42.69 -24.14
CA CYS A 845 29.23 -42.02 -24.59
C CYS A 845 29.40 -42.06 -26.11
N THR A 846 29.58 -40.91 -26.74
CA THR A 846 29.79 -40.79 -28.19
C THR A 846 31.12 -41.37 -28.67
N LYS A 847 32.10 -41.60 -27.77
CA LYS A 847 33.43 -42.13 -28.10
C LYS A 847 33.56 -43.65 -27.93
N CYS A 848 33.01 -44.22 -26.85
CA CYS A 848 33.14 -45.65 -26.56
C CYS A 848 31.81 -46.43 -26.55
N GLY A 849 30.67 -45.77 -26.78
CA GLY A 849 29.34 -46.40 -26.81
C GLY A 849 28.85 -46.95 -25.47
N LYS A 850 29.57 -46.71 -24.37
CA LYS A 850 29.17 -47.24 -23.06
C LYS A 850 28.20 -46.30 -22.33
N PRO A 851 27.22 -46.85 -21.59
CA PRO A 851 26.31 -46.05 -20.79
C PRO A 851 27.06 -45.35 -19.65
N SER A 852 26.69 -44.10 -19.36
CA SER A 852 27.28 -43.30 -18.31
C SER A 852 26.24 -42.30 -17.77
N PRO A 853 26.07 -42.15 -16.46
CA PRO A 853 25.17 -41.14 -15.88
C PRO A 853 25.76 -39.72 -15.93
N PHE A 854 27.06 -39.60 -16.14
CA PHE A 854 27.80 -38.33 -16.13
C PHE A 854 27.86 -37.70 -17.52
N THR A 855 28.00 -36.36 -17.57
CA THR A 855 28.18 -35.58 -18.81
C THR A 855 29.45 -35.94 -19.61
N ARG A 856 30.45 -36.50 -18.91
CA ARG A 856 31.67 -37.07 -19.50
C ARG A 856 31.85 -38.52 -19.08
N CYS A 857 32.34 -39.33 -20.01
CA CYS A 857 32.53 -40.75 -19.78
C CYS A 857 33.74 -41.02 -18.88
N HIS A 858 33.50 -41.65 -17.73
CA HIS A 858 34.54 -42.11 -16.80
C HIS A 858 34.92 -43.59 -17.03
N HIS A 859 34.51 -44.18 -18.15
CA HIS A 859 34.93 -45.53 -18.50
C HIS A 859 36.42 -45.56 -18.82
N ARG A 860 37.18 -46.47 -18.19
CA ARG A 860 38.61 -46.65 -18.43
C ARG A 860 38.87 -47.65 -19.54
N PHE A 861 39.84 -47.38 -20.40
CA PHE A 861 40.33 -48.39 -21.35
C PHE A 861 41.16 -49.46 -20.65
N ASP A 862 41.86 -49.10 -19.56
CA ASP A 862 42.61 -49.99 -18.69
C ASP A 862 42.10 -49.86 -17.24
N ALA A 863 41.68 -50.96 -16.63
CA ALA A 863 41.13 -50.95 -15.28
C ALA A 863 42.16 -50.47 -14.23
N GLU A 864 43.44 -50.77 -14.43
CA GLU A 864 44.53 -50.50 -13.46
C GLU A 864 45.13 -49.10 -13.60
N ASP A 865 45.09 -48.48 -14.78
CA ASP A 865 45.58 -47.12 -15.00
C ASP A 865 44.48 -46.07 -14.75
N PRO A 866 44.57 -45.24 -13.69
CA PRO A 866 43.59 -44.20 -13.39
C PRO A 866 43.47 -43.09 -14.42
N SER A 867 44.51 -42.92 -15.25
CA SER A 867 44.57 -41.88 -16.29
C SER A 867 43.90 -42.30 -17.61
N SER A 868 43.59 -43.59 -17.78
CA SER A 868 43.03 -44.18 -19.01
C SER A 868 41.53 -43.90 -19.26
N ASN A 869 40.97 -42.86 -18.66
CA ASN A 869 39.54 -42.52 -18.80
C ASN A 869 39.20 -42.09 -20.24
N CYS A 870 38.10 -42.61 -20.78
CA CYS A 870 37.58 -42.31 -22.11
C CYS A 870 37.40 -40.81 -22.34
N ASN A 871 36.84 -40.12 -21.34
CA ASN A 871 36.62 -38.67 -21.30
C ASN A 871 35.73 -38.12 -22.43
N GLY A 872 35.13 -39.01 -23.23
CA GLY A 872 34.20 -38.66 -24.31
C GLY A 872 32.90 -38.08 -23.77
N ARG A 873 32.28 -37.22 -24.58
CA ARG A 873 30.97 -36.63 -24.29
C ARG A 873 29.91 -37.71 -24.18
N THR A 874 28.89 -37.50 -23.36
CA THR A 874 27.74 -38.38 -23.30
C THR A 874 26.48 -37.65 -23.73
N THR A 875 25.61 -38.33 -24.46
CA THR A 875 24.33 -37.79 -24.95
C THR A 875 23.16 -38.55 -24.33
N PRO A 876 22.04 -37.90 -23.98
CA PRO A 876 20.86 -38.59 -23.45
C PRO A 876 20.33 -39.64 -24.43
N ILE A 877 19.92 -40.80 -23.91
CA ILE A 877 19.22 -41.81 -24.70
C ILE A 877 17.72 -41.49 -24.67
N LYS A 878 17.04 -41.49 -25.82
CA LYS A 878 15.58 -41.34 -25.88
C LYS A 878 14.93 -42.58 -25.27
N SER A 879 14.42 -42.47 -24.05
CA SER A 879 13.60 -43.48 -23.38
C SER A 879 12.17 -43.49 -23.97
N ASN A 880 11.45 -44.61 -23.84
CA ASN A 880 10.03 -44.73 -24.23
C ASN A 880 9.11 -43.71 -23.52
N ASN A 881 9.59 -43.09 -22.44
CA ASN A 881 8.92 -42.02 -21.69
C ASN A 881 9.34 -40.61 -22.12
N SER A 882 9.69 -40.38 -23.39
CA SER A 882 10.19 -39.08 -23.86
C SER A 882 9.23 -37.89 -23.70
N LYS A 883 7.94 -38.15 -23.41
CA LYS A 883 6.91 -37.13 -23.12
C LYS A 883 6.66 -36.92 -21.62
N ALA A 884 7.29 -37.68 -20.73
CA ALA A 884 7.11 -37.55 -19.30
C ALA A 884 7.99 -36.43 -18.73
N ARG A 885 7.44 -35.64 -17.80
CA ARG A 885 8.15 -34.53 -17.12
C ARG A 885 9.36 -34.98 -16.29
N ARG A 886 9.48 -36.29 -15.98
CA ARG A 886 10.59 -36.90 -15.24
C ARG A 886 11.25 -37.98 -16.10
N LEU A 887 12.44 -37.70 -16.59
CA LEU A 887 13.21 -38.56 -17.51
C LEU A 887 14.25 -39.46 -16.80
N GLY A 888 14.31 -39.42 -15.46
CA GLY A 888 15.31 -40.16 -14.70
C GLY A 888 14.92 -41.62 -14.51
N GLU A 889 15.88 -42.53 -14.68
CA GLU A 889 15.74 -43.96 -14.42
C GLU A 889 16.61 -44.37 -13.23
N LEU A 890 16.22 -45.41 -12.50
CA LEU A 890 16.97 -45.87 -11.33
C LEU A 890 18.27 -46.57 -11.79
N GLN A 891 19.42 -45.94 -11.54
CA GLN A 891 20.73 -46.48 -11.92
C GLN A 891 21.60 -46.78 -10.69
N THR A 892 22.57 -47.68 -10.88
CA THR A 892 23.61 -47.96 -9.89
C THR A 892 24.92 -47.37 -10.38
N ILE A 893 25.41 -46.34 -9.69
CA ILE A 893 26.67 -45.66 -9.99
C ILE A 893 27.76 -46.28 -9.11
N PRO A 894 28.76 -46.95 -9.68
CA PRO A 894 29.87 -47.49 -8.89
C PRO A 894 30.74 -46.34 -8.39
N LEU A 895 30.81 -46.18 -7.07
CA LEU A 895 31.67 -45.22 -6.39
C LEU A 895 32.98 -45.95 -6.08
N ARG A 896 33.99 -45.72 -6.92
CA ARG A 896 35.30 -46.35 -6.73
C ARG A 896 35.99 -45.74 -5.50
N LYS A 897 36.66 -46.58 -4.69
CA LYS A 897 37.55 -46.15 -3.61
C LYS A 897 38.78 -45.44 -4.15
#